data_AF-A0A7K8TGA2-F1
#
_entry.id   AF-A0A7K8TGA2-F1
#
_cell.length_a   1.000
_cell.length_b   1.000
_cell.length_c   1.000
_cell.angle_alpha   90.00
_cell.angle_beta   90.00
_cell.angle_gamma   90.00
#
_symmetry.space_group_name_H-M   'P 1'
#
loop_
_entity.id
_entity.type
_entity.pdbx_description
1 polymer ?
#
loop_
_entity_poly.entity_id
_entity_poly.type
_entity_poly.pdbx_seq_one_letter_code
_entity_poly.pdbx_strand_id
1 'polypeptide(L)'
;GKGCSAPSTPGALRMSAIPEAPGRPRSSSSRSLAGTLEATLGMGTLETDKEEMRILKVCFYSNSFNMGKNFKLVKCPVTTEIREVIKSILVSGRIGPDIKLAECYGLRLKHVKSDEIHWLHPDLTVGEVQEKYECLHLEAEWRYDLQIRYLPEDFMESFKEDRTTLLYFYQQLRSEYMQSYASKVSEGMALQLGCLELRRFYKDMPHNALDKKSNFEFLEKEVGLDLFFPSQMQENLKPKQFRKMIQQTFQQYALLREEECVLKGWDLILGVPPHPQIFILLLLPPQQGWNITVDLVIGPKGIRQMTSKEAKPTCLAEFKHIKSIKCSSVEEGRAVLQLGLSGTPQSLAIKTASLAEAENMADLIDGYCRLQGHLETSLIIFPSRGERPLGVPTPSRSPLPRALLRSLHGITHGFGVTPAETHQTHCTFQHYGISREDVMLGRILGEGFFGEVYEGIYTTPKGERINVAVKTCKKDCSPENKDKFLSEAVLMKKLDHPHIVKLIGIAEEEPTWIIMELYPYGELGQYLEQNKPCLAVPTLILYALQISKALAYLEAINCVHRDIAVRNVLVASPECVKLGDFGLSRYIEDEEYYKASVTRLPIKWMSPESINFRRFTTASDVWMFAVCMWEILSYGKQPFFWLENKDVIGVLERGDRLPKPDLCPPILYTLMTRCWDYDPSERPKFKDLVCSLSDIYLMEKELAKEQERNNRHRPPKILEPPSFQEPPPKPSRPRYKPPPQSNLLAPKLQFQVPEGLCASSPTLTSPIEYQSPANSLHTPPLNRHNVFKRHSMREEDFLRPSSREEAQKLWELERLKMRQVLDKQQKQMVEDYQWLRQEEKSLDPTVFMNNNLPPVSGAGPRESGSGSTKFTGPPQKPPRLGAQSIHPTPTANLDRTDDTVYSNVMDLVRAVLQLKNEISLLPPEGYILVVKNVGLSLRKLIGSVDEILPILPAASRTEIEGTQKLLNKDLADLINKMRLAQQNAVTSLSEECKRQMLTASHTLAVDAKNLLDAVDQAKVQANLVKLCLE
;
A
#
# COMPACT_ATOMS: atom_id res chain seq x y z
N GLY A 1 35.39 -7.32 72.88
CA GLY A 1 34.49 -8.38 73.39
C GLY A 1 33.99 -9.16 72.20
N LYS A 2 33.83 -10.49 72.23
CA LYS A 2 32.84 -11.26 73.05
C LYS A 2 31.41 -10.84 72.70
N GLY A 3 30.46 -11.71 72.28
CA GLY A 3 30.47 -13.15 71.95
C GLY A 3 29.22 -13.46 71.08
N CYS A 4 29.16 -14.53 70.28
CA CYS A 4 28.75 -15.91 70.67
C CYS A 4 27.31 -15.99 71.24
N SER A 5 26.43 -16.96 70.90
CA SER A 5 26.48 -18.11 69.96
C SER A 5 25.18 -18.93 70.06
N ALA A 6 24.67 -19.54 68.98
CA ALA A 6 23.80 -20.73 69.05
C ALA A 6 23.86 -21.55 67.73
N PRO A 7 23.71 -22.91 67.72
CA PRO A 7 24.27 -23.75 66.65
C PRO A 7 23.31 -24.80 66.03
N SER A 8 23.70 -25.41 64.88
CA SER A 8 23.73 -26.88 64.68
C SER A 8 24.16 -27.31 63.24
N THR A 9 25.39 -27.84 63.17
CA THR A 9 25.99 -28.92 62.34
C THR A 9 25.43 -29.45 60.98
N PRO A 10 26.31 -30.04 60.13
CA PRO A 10 26.05 -30.31 58.70
C PRO A 10 25.97 -31.81 58.31
N GLY A 11 25.64 -32.11 57.03
CA GLY A 11 25.97 -33.42 56.43
C GLY A 11 25.26 -33.79 55.12
N ALA A 12 26.05 -33.89 54.04
CA ALA A 12 25.95 -34.72 52.82
C ALA A 12 24.62 -35.43 52.40
N LEU A 13 24.39 -35.52 51.07
CA LEU A 13 24.45 -36.82 50.36
C LEU A 13 24.44 -36.70 48.82
N ARG A 14 25.00 -37.74 48.17
CA ARG A 14 24.94 -38.02 46.72
C ARG A 14 23.52 -38.49 46.32
N MET A 15 23.20 -38.43 45.02
CA MET A 15 22.27 -39.39 44.41
C MET A 15 22.85 -40.01 43.13
N SER A 16 22.65 -41.31 42.96
CA SER A 16 23.08 -42.12 41.81
C SER A 16 22.26 -43.41 41.71
N ALA A 17 21.78 -43.75 40.50
CA ALA A 17 21.30 -45.07 40.01
C ALA A 17 19.95 -45.68 40.51
N ILE A 18 19.01 -45.97 39.57
CA ILE A 18 18.54 -47.31 39.04
C ILE A 18 18.33 -48.47 40.06
N PRO A 19 17.32 -49.42 40.03
CA PRO A 19 16.54 -50.03 38.90
C PRO A 19 15.00 -50.43 39.08
N GLU A 20 14.41 -50.93 37.97
CA GLU A 20 13.36 -51.96 37.66
C GLU A 20 12.12 -52.39 38.56
N ALA A 21 10.93 -52.46 37.89
CA ALA A 21 9.85 -53.50 37.81
C ALA A 21 9.20 -54.16 39.09
N PRO A 22 8.10 -55.00 39.05
CA PRO A 22 7.22 -55.51 37.96
C PRO A 22 5.67 -55.53 38.25
N GLY A 23 4.80 -56.09 37.35
CA GLY A 23 3.47 -56.66 37.75
C GLY A 23 2.24 -56.58 36.79
N ARG A 24 1.58 -57.73 36.50
CA ARG A 24 0.31 -57.95 35.72
C ARG A 24 -0.93 -58.14 36.67
N PRO A 25 -2.19 -58.58 36.31
CA PRO A 25 -2.82 -58.98 35.02
C PRO A 25 -4.31 -58.56 34.74
N ARG A 26 -4.81 -58.84 33.51
CA ARG A 26 -6.15 -59.40 33.08
C ARG A 26 -6.58 -58.84 31.71
N SER A 27 -7.26 -59.54 30.80
CA SER A 27 -7.37 -60.99 30.47
C SER A 27 -8.05 -61.12 29.09
N SER A 28 -7.61 -62.08 28.28
CA SER A 28 -7.99 -62.28 26.87
C SER A 28 -9.38 -62.90 26.64
N SER A 29 -9.97 -62.66 25.47
CA SER A 29 -10.76 -63.68 24.77
C SER A 29 -10.53 -63.63 23.25
N SER A 30 -10.23 -64.78 22.68
CA SER A 30 -9.98 -65.00 21.24
C SER A 30 -10.89 -66.11 20.74
N ARG A 31 -11.53 -65.93 19.58
CA ARG A 31 -12.12 -67.04 18.81
C ARG A 31 -11.94 -66.83 17.31
N SER A 32 -11.25 -67.78 16.69
CA SER A 32 -11.37 -68.09 15.26
C SER A 32 -11.96 -69.50 15.13
N LEU A 33 -12.77 -69.75 14.11
CA LEU A 33 -12.74 -70.96 13.27
C LEU A 33 -13.86 -70.97 12.21
N ALA A 34 -13.41 -70.98 10.94
CA ALA A 34 -13.92 -71.65 9.74
C ALA A 34 -15.42 -71.95 9.53
N GLY A 35 -15.91 -71.70 8.30
CA GLY A 35 -17.23 -72.19 7.85
C GLY A 35 -17.74 -71.71 6.48
N THR A 36 -16.93 -71.84 5.41
CA THR A 36 -17.32 -72.29 4.05
C THR A 36 -18.51 -71.66 3.28
N LEU A 37 -18.23 -71.05 2.11
CA LEU A 37 -18.76 -71.44 0.78
C LEU A 37 -18.25 -70.51 -0.34
N GLU A 38 -17.86 -71.08 -1.48
CA GLU A 38 -17.48 -70.32 -2.68
C GLU A 38 -18.71 -69.88 -3.49
N ALA A 39 -18.72 -68.65 -4.01
CA ALA A 39 -19.42 -68.30 -5.24
C ALA A 39 -18.85 -67.00 -5.86
N THR A 40 -18.23 -67.19 -7.03
CA THR A 40 -17.74 -66.21 -7.99
C THR A 40 -18.59 -64.94 -8.17
N LEU A 41 -17.96 -63.76 -8.10
CA LEU A 41 -18.09 -62.61 -9.03
C LEU A 41 -17.15 -61.48 -8.57
N GLY A 42 -16.39 -60.89 -9.50
CA GLY A 42 -15.23 -60.05 -9.14
C GLY A 42 -15.41 -58.56 -9.36
N MET A 43 -14.61 -57.78 -8.62
CA MET A 43 -14.06 -56.49 -9.06
C MET A 43 -12.78 -56.23 -8.26
N GLY A 44 -11.66 -56.05 -8.93
CA GLY A 44 -10.37 -55.81 -8.27
C GLY A 44 -10.26 -54.37 -7.78
N THR A 45 -10.01 -54.17 -6.49
CA THR A 45 -9.52 -52.90 -5.95
C THR A 45 -8.05 -52.71 -6.33
N LEU A 46 -7.73 -51.64 -7.06
CA LEU A 46 -6.34 -51.17 -7.13
C LEU A 46 -5.94 -50.69 -5.72
N GLU A 47 -4.86 -51.24 -5.19
CA GLU A 47 -4.11 -50.57 -4.13
C GLU A 47 -3.35 -49.39 -4.75
N THR A 48 -3.75 -48.17 -4.41
CA THR A 48 -2.96 -46.98 -4.73
C THR A 48 -1.85 -46.83 -3.71
N ASP A 49 -0.60 -46.97 -4.16
CA ASP A 49 0.58 -46.62 -3.37
C ASP A 49 0.44 -45.20 -2.80
N LYS A 50 0.47 -45.08 -1.47
CA LYS A 50 0.58 -43.79 -0.79
C LYS A 50 2.03 -43.37 -0.81
N GLU A 51 2.40 -42.66 -1.88
CA GLU A 51 3.73 -42.06 -2.03
C GLU A 51 4.10 -41.21 -0.79
N GLU A 52 5.31 -41.41 -0.26
CA GLU A 52 5.75 -40.77 0.98
C GLU A 52 5.93 -39.26 0.78
N MET A 53 5.22 -38.45 1.57
CA MET A 53 5.14 -37.00 1.45
C MET A 53 5.97 -36.30 2.52
N ARG A 54 6.85 -35.38 2.12
CA ARG A 54 7.68 -34.54 2.97
C ARG A 54 7.22 -33.08 2.94
N ILE A 55 7.64 -32.29 3.94
CA ILE A 55 7.42 -30.83 3.98
C ILE A 55 8.77 -30.15 4.27
N LEU A 56 9.39 -29.58 3.24
CA LEU A 56 10.68 -28.89 3.36
C LEU A 56 10.48 -27.42 3.74
N LYS A 57 11.21 -26.94 4.74
CA LYS A 57 11.25 -25.52 5.12
C LYS A 57 12.40 -24.80 4.39
N VAL A 58 12.12 -24.27 3.20
CA VAL A 58 13.13 -23.56 2.40
C VAL A 58 13.14 -22.07 2.70
N CYS A 59 14.26 -21.57 3.19
CA CYS A 59 14.49 -20.16 3.50
C CYS A 59 14.98 -19.39 2.26
N PHE A 60 14.65 -18.11 2.16
CA PHE A 60 15.04 -17.25 1.03
C PHE A 60 15.19 -15.78 1.45
N TYR A 61 15.86 -14.98 0.61
CA TYR A 61 15.99 -13.54 0.82
C TYR A 61 14.72 -12.79 0.38
N SER A 62 14.32 -11.76 1.13
CA SER A 62 13.19 -10.89 0.77
C SER A 62 13.37 -9.49 1.39
N ASN A 63 12.54 -8.55 0.92
CA ASN A 63 12.48 -7.15 1.39
C ASN A 63 11.83 -6.98 2.80
N SER A 64 11.91 -7.99 3.68
CA SER A 64 11.38 -7.92 5.04
C SER A 64 12.44 -7.47 6.04
N PHE A 65 12.00 -7.03 7.22
CA PHE A 65 12.88 -6.69 8.35
C PHE A 65 13.68 -7.90 8.88
N ASN A 66 13.28 -9.12 8.50
CA ASN A 66 13.90 -10.36 8.95
C ASN A 66 14.83 -10.93 7.86
N MET A 67 16.04 -10.35 7.75
CA MET A 67 17.09 -10.86 6.84
C MET A 67 17.35 -12.35 7.12
N GLY A 68 17.10 -13.19 6.12
CA GLY A 68 17.31 -14.64 6.22
C GLY A 68 16.35 -15.41 7.14
N LYS A 69 15.21 -14.86 7.59
CA LYS A 69 14.16 -15.67 8.28
C LYS A 69 12.89 -15.89 7.46
N ASN A 70 12.77 -15.33 6.26
CA ASN A 70 11.67 -15.66 5.36
C ASN A 70 11.83 -17.09 4.86
N PHE A 71 10.74 -17.86 4.85
CA PHE A 71 10.72 -19.23 4.37
C PHE A 71 9.40 -19.58 3.69
N LYS A 72 9.40 -20.67 2.93
CA LYS A 72 8.22 -21.32 2.36
C LYS A 72 8.29 -22.79 2.72
N LEU A 73 7.14 -23.33 3.12
CA LEU A 73 6.97 -24.78 3.24
C LEU A 73 6.66 -25.35 1.86
N VAL A 74 7.45 -26.32 1.42
CA VAL A 74 7.27 -27.03 0.15
C VAL A 74 6.87 -28.46 0.48
N LYS A 75 5.60 -28.82 0.20
CA LYS A 75 5.12 -30.19 0.35
C LYS A 75 5.37 -30.95 -0.96
N CYS A 76 6.12 -32.04 -0.89
CA CYS A 76 6.50 -32.83 -2.06
C CYS A 76 6.74 -34.30 -1.70
N PRO A 77 6.52 -35.24 -2.63
CA PRO A 77 7.02 -36.61 -2.51
C PRO A 77 8.53 -36.70 -2.24
N VAL A 78 8.98 -37.81 -1.64
CA VAL A 78 10.43 -38.15 -1.54
C VAL A 78 11.10 -38.33 -2.89
N THR A 79 10.33 -38.65 -3.94
CA THR A 79 10.78 -38.84 -5.33
C THR A 79 11.06 -37.53 -6.07
N THR A 80 10.58 -36.39 -5.57
CA THR A 80 10.74 -35.06 -6.19
C THR A 80 12.20 -34.64 -6.28
N GLU A 81 12.63 -34.11 -7.42
CA GLU A 81 14.00 -33.62 -7.63
C GLU A 81 14.19 -32.20 -7.05
N ILE A 82 15.42 -31.88 -6.65
CA ILE A 82 15.77 -30.55 -6.11
C ILE A 82 15.50 -29.43 -7.13
N ARG A 83 15.64 -29.67 -8.43
CA ARG A 83 15.23 -28.72 -9.48
C ARG A 83 13.74 -28.38 -9.43
N GLU A 84 12.89 -29.32 -9.08
CA GLU A 84 11.43 -29.11 -8.98
C GLU A 84 11.08 -28.34 -7.71
N VAL A 85 11.75 -28.64 -6.59
CA VAL A 85 11.66 -27.85 -5.35
C VAL A 85 12.02 -26.40 -5.62
N ILE A 86 13.16 -26.11 -6.27
CA ILE A 86 13.58 -24.75 -6.65
C ILE A 86 12.52 -24.08 -7.55
N LYS A 87 12.11 -24.72 -8.65
CA LYS A 87 11.10 -24.20 -9.58
C LYS A 87 9.78 -23.87 -8.86
N SER A 88 9.32 -24.72 -7.93
CA SER A 88 8.09 -24.51 -7.15
C SER A 88 8.14 -23.25 -6.27
N ILE A 89 9.33 -22.82 -5.84
CA ILE A 89 9.52 -21.61 -5.05
C ILE A 89 9.54 -20.39 -5.98
N LEU A 90 10.35 -20.43 -7.04
CA LEU A 90 10.49 -19.35 -8.02
C LEU A 90 9.15 -18.98 -8.66
N VAL A 91 8.37 -19.97 -9.12
CA VAL A 91 7.06 -19.76 -9.78
C VAL A 91 5.99 -19.23 -8.82
N SER A 92 6.16 -19.37 -7.50
CA SER A 92 5.13 -18.99 -6.53
C SER A 92 5.04 -17.50 -6.19
N GLY A 93 5.73 -16.62 -6.93
CA GLY A 93 5.68 -15.16 -6.76
C GLY A 93 6.22 -14.61 -5.43
N ARG A 94 6.61 -15.47 -4.48
CA ARG A 94 7.09 -15.10 -3.13
C ARG A 94 8.43 -14.37 -3.11
N ILE A 95 9.24 -14.56 -4.15
CA ILE A 95 10.54 -13.89 -4.34
C ILE A 95 10.37 -12.62 -5.18
N GLY A 96 9.59 -12.73 -6.27
CA GLY A 96 9.19 -11.63 -7.13
C GLY A 96 8.58 -12.17 -8.44
N PRO A 97 8.06 -11.28 -9.31
CA PRO A 97 7.53 -11.65 -10.62
C PRO A 97 8.65 -11.88 -11.66
N ASP A 98 8.28 -12.42 -12.82
CA ASP A 98 9.04 -12.37 -14.07
C ASP A 98 10.51 -12.87 -14.01
N ILE A 99 10.78 -13.87 -13.18
CA ILE A 99 12.10 -14.51 -13.08
C ILE A 99 12.43 -15.23 -14.40
N LYS A 100 13.46 -14.75 -15.09
CA LYS A 100 13.98 -15.32 -16.35
C LYS A 100 15.16 -16.25 -16.10
N LEU A 101 16.00 -15.90 -15.12
CA LEU A 101 17.30 -16.54 -14.87
C LEU A 101 17.21 -17.66 -13.82
N ALA A 102 16.19 -18.52 -13.92
CA ALA A 102 15.91 -19.59 -12.95
C ALA A 102 17.09 -20.55 -12.73
N GLU A 103 17.86 -20.85 -13.78
CA GLU A 103 19.05 -21.73 -13.71
C GLU A 103 20.24 -21.13 -12.93
N CYS A 104 20.16 -19.86 -12.49
CA CYS A 104 21.18 -19.26 -11.61
C CYS A 104 21.02 -19.67 -10.14
N TYR A 105 19.84 -20.20 -9.76
CA TYR A 105 19.50 -20.55 -8.39
C TYR A 105 19.94 -21.99 -8.05
N GLY A 106 20.43 -22.17 -6.83
CA GLY A 106 20.75 -23.46 -6.22
C GLY A 106 20.18 -23.55 -4.81
N LEU A 107 20.09 -24.78 -4.29
CA LEU A 107 19.59 -25.04 -2.94
C LEU A 107 20.76 -25.49 -2.05
N ARG A 108 20.97 -24.79 -0.94
CA ARG A 108 22.04 -25.08 0.03
C ARG A 108 21.44 -25.66 1.30
N LEU A 109 21.88 -26.84 1.68
CA LEU A 109 21.64 -27.41 3.00
C LEU A 109 22.77 -26.95 3.93
N LYS A 110 22.42 -26.39 5.08
CA LYS A 110 23.36 -25.96 6.13
C LYS A 110 22.99 -26.63 7.46
N HIS A 111 23.97 -27.17 8.16
CA HIS A 111 23.81 -27.54 9.56
C HIS A 111 23.87 -26.27 10.43
N VAL A 112 22.95 -26.13 11.39
CA VAL A 112 22.82 -24.92 12.20
C VAL A 112 23.86 -24.87 13.33
N LYS A 113 24.42 -26.01 13.73
CA LYS A 113 25.35 -26.14 14.88
C LYS A 113 26.83 -26.29 14.49
N SER A 114 27.15 -26.49 13.22
CA SER A 114 28.53 -26.55 12.70
C SER A 114 28.67 -25.69 11.43
N ASP A 115 29.89 -25.55 10.92
CA ASP A 115 30.15 -24.89 9.64
C ASP A 115 29.90 -25.79 8.41
N GLU A 116 29.21 -26.92 8.61
CA GLU A 116 28.92 -27.90 7.56
C GLU A 116 27.85 -27.39 6.59
N ILE A 117 28.20 -27.40 5.30
CA ILE A 117 27.35 -26.98 4.19
C ILE A 117 27.42 -27.99 3.04
N HIS A 118 26.26 -28.31 2.48
CA HIS A 118 26.11 -29.17 1.30
C HIS A 118 25.25 -28.43 0.27
N TRP A 119 25.79 -28.20 -0.92
CA TRP A 119 25.00 -27.73 -2.05
C TRP A 119 24.33 -28.92 -2.72
N LEU A 120 23.01 -28.86 -2.80
CA LEU A 120 22.19 -29.95 -3.28
C LEU A 120 22.11 -29.86 -4.80
N HIS A 121 22.75 -30.82 -5.47
CA HIS A 121 22.75 -30.91 -6.93
C HIS A 121 21.31 -31.02 -7.46
N PRO A 122 20.94 -30.33 -8.55
CA PRO A 122 19.55 -30.23 -8.99
C PRO A 122 18.85 -31.55 -9.30
N ASP A 123 19.61 -32.60 -9.66
CA ASP A 123 19.09 -33.90 -10.09
C ASP A 123 19.05 -34.94 -8.93
N LEU A 124 19.37 -34.54 -7.69
CA LEU A 124 19.11 -35.35 -6.49
C LEU A 124 17.62 -35.34 -6.15
N THR A 125 17.12 -36.45 -5.59
CA THR A 125 15.77 -36.47 -5.00
C THR A 125 15.77 -36.02 -3.54
N VAL A 126 14.61 -35.59 -3.02
CA VAL A 126 14.45 -35.25 -1.60
C VAL A 126 14.75 -36.46 -0.70
N GLY A 127 14.38 -37.68 -1.11
CA GLY A 127 14.73 -38.91 -0.42
C GLY A 127 16.25 -39.18 -0.39
N GLU A 128 16.97 -38.97 -1.50
CA GLU A 128 18.43 -39.10 -1.52
C GLU A 128 19.12 -38.07 -0.60
N VAL A 129 18.60 -36.84 -0.53
CA VAL A 129 19.11 -35.80 0.40
C VAL A 129 18.88 -36.21 1.86
N GLN A 130 17.71 -36.77 2.17
CA GLN A 130 17.39 -37.28 3.51
C GLN A 130 18.30 -38.45 3.91
N GLU A 131 18.45 -39.45 3.03
CA GLU A 131 19.28 -40.65 3.28
C GLU A 131 20.78 -40.32 3.38
N LYS A 132 21.26 -39.29 2.67
CA LYS A 132 22.68 -38.96 2.59
C LYS A 132 23.14 -37.93 3.65
N TYR A 133 22.30 -36.95 3.98
CA TYR A 133 22.69 -35.84 4.85
C TYR A 133 21.82 -35.73 6.10
N GLU A 134 20.48 -35.74 5.95
CA GLU A 134 19.61 -35.54 7.12
C GLU A 134 19.73 -36.67 8.14
N CYS A 135 20.01 -37.91 7.71
CA CYS A 135 20.19 -39.07 8.58
C CYS A 135 21.30 -38.93 9.64
N LEU A 136 22.22 -37.97 9.48
CA LEU A 136 23.36 -37.76 10.37
C LEU A 136 23.00 -37.00 11.65
N HIS A 137 21.94 -36.19 11.61
CA HIS A 137 21.56 -35.23 12.66
C HIS A 137 20.03 -35.12 12.79
N LEU A 138 19.49 -34.33 13.71
CA LEU A 138 18.04 -34.14 13.81
C LEU A 138 17.56 -33.16 12.72
N GLU A 139 16.37 -33.38 12.16
CA GLU A 139 15.79 -32.53 11.09
C GLU A 139 15.77 -31.03 11.48
N ALA A 140 15.48 -30.72 12.74
CA ALA A 140 15.48 -29.35 13.27
C ALA A 140 16.86 -28.68 13.36
N GLU A 141 17.94 -29.43 13.16
CA GLU A 141 19.33 -28.94 13.12
C GLU A 141 19.76 -28.58 11.68
N TRP A 142 18.97 -28.95 10.69
CA TRP A 142 19.19 -28.65 9.28
C TRP A 142 18.39 -27.44 8.81
N ARG A 143 18.94 -26.74 7.81
CA ARG A 143 18.32 -25.57 7.21
C ARG A 143 18.58 -25.54 5.70
N TYR A 144 17.51 -25.42 4.94
CA TYR A 144 17.54 -25.20 3.50
C TYR A 144 17.54 -23.69 3.20
N ASP A 145 18.54 -23.21 2.45
CA ASP A 145 18.64 -21.84 1.94
C ASP A 145 18.62 -21.86 0.40
N LEU A 146 17.65 -21.20 -0.22
CA LEU A 146 17.68 -20.90 -1.65
C LEU A 146 18.64 -19.74 -1.90
N GLN A 147 19.59 -19.91 -2.82
CA GLN A 147 20.62 -18.92 -3.12
C GLN A 147 20.93 -18.85 -4.61
N ILE A 148 21.38 -17.70 -5.09
CA ILE A 148 22.01 -17.61 -6.42
C ILE A 148 23.43 -18.14 -6.28
N ARG A 149 23.77 -19.14 -7.09
CA ARG A 149 25.06 -19.85 -7.07
C ARG A 149 25.82 -19.70 -8.38
N TYR A 150 25.11 -19.82 -9.49
CA TYR A 150 25.69 -19.84 -10.83
C TYR A 150 25.47 -18.48 -11.48
N LEU A 151 26.53 -17.88 -12.01
CA LEU A 151 26.49 -16.56 -12.64
C LEU A 151 26.73 -16.69 -14.15
N PRO A 152 25.90 -16.06 -15.01
CA PRO A 152 26.21 -15.92 -16.43
C PRO A 152 27.56 -15.23 -16.67
N GLU A 153 28.15 -15.39 -17.86
CA GLU A 153 29.44 -14.73 -18.18
C GLU A 153 29.33 -13.20 -18.08
N ASP A 154 28.25 -12.64 -18.64
CA ASP A 154 27.86 -11.22 -18.56
C ASP A 154 26.75 -10.96 -17.52
N PHE A 155 26.82 -11.63 -16.36
CA PHE A 155 25.74 -11.58 -15.34
C PHE A 155 25.31 -10.15 -14.95
N MET A 156 26.20 -9.15 -15.03
CA MET A 156 25.88 -7.75 -14.72
C MET A 156 24.83 -7.15 -15.67
N GLU A 157 24.88 -7.50 -16.95
CA GLU A 157 23.87 -7.05 -17.92
C GLU A 157 22.64 -7.96 -17.88
N SER A 158 22.84 -9.29 -17.80
CA SER A 158 21.72 -10.25 -17.69
C SER A 158 20.83 -9.97 -16.49
N PHE A 159 21.40 -9.59 -15.33
CA PHE A 159 20.62 -9.31 -14.13
C PHE A 159 19.86 -7.98 -14.24
N LYS A 160 20.33 -6.99 -15.00
CA LYS A 160 19.53 -5.76 -15.27
C LYS A 160 18.25 -6.08 -16.05
N GLU A 161 18.26 -7.12 -16.88
CA GLU A 161 17.07 -7.58 -17.60
C GLU A 161 16.11 -8.44 -16.74
N ASP A 162 16.57 -8.95 -15.59
CA ASP A 162 15.80 -9.70 -14.59
C ASP A 162 15.91 -9.02 -13.22
N ARG A 163 15.10 -7.96 -13.03
CA ARG A 163 15.05 -7.15 -11.81
C ARG A 163 14.85 -7.99 -10.53
N THR A 164 14.11 -9.08 -10.61
CA THR A 164 13.85 -9.95 -9.44
C THR A 164 15.13 -10.67 -9.04
N THR A 165 15.84 -11.28 -10.00
CA THR A 165 17.13 -11.95 -9.76
C THR A 165 18.22 -10.95 -9.32
N LEU A 166 18.29 -9.75 -9.92
CA LEU A 166 19.19 -8.68 -9.47
C LEU A 166 18.97 -8.30 -8.00
N LEU A 167 17.71 -8.05 -7.63
CA LEU A 167 17.36 -7.65 -6.28
C LEU A 167 17.61 -8.78 -5.27
N TYR A 168 17.29 -10.03 -5.65
CA TYR A 168 17.57 -11.21 -4.81
C TYR A 168 19.06 -11.39 -4.55
N PHE A 169 19.90 -11.26 -5.59
CA PHE A 169 21.34 -11.41 -5.43
C PHE A 169 21.95 -10.26 -4.61
N TYR A 170 21.49 -9.03 -4.80
CA TYR A 170 21.90 -7.92 -3.94
C TYR A 170 21.53 -8.16 -2.46
N GLN A 171 20.34 -8.70 -2.16
CA GLN A 171 19.97 -9.05 -0.79
C GLN A 171 20.84 -10.18 -0.21
N GLN A 172 21.21 -11.17 -1.02
CA GLN A 172 22.14 -12.24 -0.64
C GLN A 172 23.52 -11.65 -0.29
N LEU A 173 24.10 -10.84 -1.18
CA LEU A 173 25.37 -10.14 -0.97
C LEU A 173 25.33 -9.22 0.26
N ARG A 174 24.22 -8.49 0.47
CA ARG A 174 24.01 -7.68 1.66
C ARG A 174 23.99 -8.52 2.93
N SER A 175 23.31 -9.68 2.91
CA SER A 175 23.26 -10.58 4.07
C SER A 175 24.64 -11.11 4.44
N GLU A 176 25.45 -11.47 3.45
CA GLU A 176 26.83 -11.91 3.66
C GLU A 176 27.72 -10.76 4.16
N TYR A 177 27.58 -9.56 3.59
CA TYR A 177 28.25 -8.35 4.07
C TYR A 177 27.94 -8.08 5.56
N MET A 178 26.66 -8.07 5.95
CA MET A 178 26.24 -7.79 7.34
C MET A 178 26.77 -8.84 8.32
N GLN A 179 26.84 -10.12 7.92
CA GLN A 179 27.31 -11.21 8.78
C GLN A 179 28.84 -11.29 8.88
N SER A 180 29.55 -11.08 7.78
CA SER A 180 30.97 -11.43 7.66
C SER A 180 31.93 -10.25 7.54
N TYR A 181 31.46 -9.06 7.15
CA TYR A 181 32.30 -7.94 6.72
C TYR A 181 31.95 -6.58 7.35
N ALA A 182 30.71 -6.34 7.75
CA ALA A 182 30.25 -5.02 8.22
C ALA A 182 31.00 -4.51 9.47
N SER A 183 31.52 -5.40 10.32
CA SER A 183 32.38 -5.08 11.46
C SER A 183 33.87 -4.89 11.13
N LYS A 184 34.28 -5.16 9.88
CA LYS A 184 35.67 -5.11 9.39
C LYS A 184 35.95 -3.95 8.43
N VAL A 185 34.90 -3.36 7.85
CA VAL A 185 35.01 -2.18 6.97
C VAL A 185 35.09 -0.88 7.77
N SER A 186 35.47 0.23 7.12
CA SER A 186 35.48 1.55 7.76
C SER A 186 34.07 2.04 8.10
N GLU A 187 33.95 2.84 9.17
CA GLU A 187 32.68 3.45 9.58
C GLU A 187 32.01 4.24 8.44
N GLY A 188 32.79 4.94 7.62
CA GLY A 188 32.29 5.68 6.46
C GLY A 188 31.67 4.75 5.39
N MET A 189 32.31 3.60 5.12
CA MET A 189 31.79 2.60 4.19
C MET A 189 30.48 1.97 4.68
N ALA A 190 30.46 1.59 5.96
CA ALA A 190 29.26 1.04 6.59
C ALA A 190 28.10 2.06 6.63
N LEU A 191 28.41 3.33 6.86
CA LEU A 191 27.44 4.43 6.80
C LEU A 191 26.85 4.61 5.39
N GLN A 192 27.67 4.55 4.34
CA GLN A 192 27.22 4.65 2.95
C GLN A 192 26.30 3.49 2.57
N LEU A 193 26.72 2.24 2.86
CA LEU A 193 25.95 1.05 2.59
C LEU A 193 24.61 1.01 3.36
N GLY A 194 24.60 1.44 4.62
CA GLY A 194 23.37 1.53 5.41
C GLY A 194 22.42 2.62 4.90
N CYS A 195 22.93 3.78 4.46
CA CYS A 195 22.10 4.84 3.89
C CYS A 195 21.53 4.49 2.50
N LEU A 196 22.31 3.80 1.65
CA LEU A 196 21.83 3.26 0.37
C LEU A 196 20.73 2.22 0.59
N GLU A 197 20.92 1.30 1.55
CA GLU A 197 19.87 0.35 1.89
C GLU A 197 18.62 1.04 2.43
N LEU A 198 18.76 2.04 3.29
CA LEU A 198 17.62 2.74 3.86
C LEU A 198 16.82 3.46 2.76
N ARG A 199 17.48 4.07 1.76
CA ARG A 199 16.80 4.64 0.57
C ARG A 199 16.12 3.56 -0.27
N ARG A 200 16.77 2.41 -0.47
CA ARG A 200 16.25 1.27 -1.24
C ARG A 200 15.03 0.63 -0.57
N PHE A 201 15.11 0.42 0.74
CA PHE A 201 14.08 -0.22 1.57
C PHE A 201 12.86 0.68 1.75
N TYR A 202 13.08 1.99 1.90
CA TYR A 202 12.03 3.02 1.95
C TYR A 202 11.94 3.80 0.63
N LYS A 203 11.82 3.08 -0.50
CA LYS A 203 11.83 3.68 -1.85
C LYS A 203 10.75 4.73 -2.12
N ASP A 204 9.63 4.69 -1.40
CA ASP A 204 8.53 5.65 -1.53
C ASP A 204 8.64 6.84 -0.55
N MET A 205 9.63 6.84 0.36
CA MET A 205 9.79 7.87 1.39
C MET A 205 10.29 9.20 0.80
N PRO A 206 9.76 10.36 1.23
CA PRO A 206 10.25 11.67 0.82
C PRO A 206 11.75 11.87 1.07
N HIS A 207 12.41 12.65 0.20
CA HIS A 207 13.86 12.85 0.23
C HIS A 207 14.37 13.51 1.54
N ASN A 208 13.54 14.32 2.19
CA ASN A 208 13.81 15.02 3.45
C ASN A 208 13.16 14.35 4.69
N ALA A 209 12.59 13.15 4.54
CA ALA A 209 11.79 12.53 5.61
C ALA A 209 12.58 12.27 6.90
N LEU A 210 13.89 11.98 6.81
CA LEU A 210 14.76 11.73 7.96
C LEU A 210 15.23 13.02 8.67
N ASP A 211 15.04 14.19 8.08
CA ASP A 211 15.34 15.46 8.74
C ASP A 211 14.34 15.70 9.91
N LYS A 212 13.09 15.23 9.75
CA LYS A 212 12.04 15.27 10.79
C LYS A 212 12.41 14.37 11.98
N LYS A 213 12.27 14.93 13.19
CA LYS A 213 12.73 14.26 14.42
C LYS A 213 11.91 13.04 14.84
N SER A 214 10.60 13.08 14.69
CA SER A 214 9.70 11.95 14.91
C SER A 214 10.03 10.78 13.99
N ASN A 215 10.20 11.03 12.69
CA ASN A 215 10.52 10.00 11.70
C ASN A 215 11.83 9.26 11.99
N PHE A 216 12.87 9.98 12.44
CA PHE A 216 14.12 9.33 12.85
C PHE A 216 13.97 8.58 14.18
N GLU A 217 13.25 9.13 15.18
CA GLU A 217 13.00 8.42 16.45
C GLU A 217 12.15 7.15 16.24
N PHE A 218 11.26 7.14 15.24
CA PHE A 218 10.53 5.95 14.79
C PHE A 218 11.48 4.90 14.21
N LEU A 219 12.34 5.27 13.26
CA LEU A 219 13.36 4.37 12.68
C LEU A 219 14.26 3.77 13.78
N GLU A 220 14.69 4.59 14.74
CA GLU A 220 15.59 4.20 15.83
C GLU A 220 14.94 3.22 16.82
N LYS A 221 13.64 3.37 17.12
CA LYS A 221 12.95 2.57 18.15
C LYS A 221 12.11 1.40 17.63
N GLU A 222 11.40 1.59 16.51
CA GLU A 222 10.38 0.65 16.00
C GLU A 222 10.92 -0.26 14.90
N VAL A 223 12.02 0.14 14.25
CA VAL A 223 12.63 -0.61 13.14
C VAL A 223 13.98 -1.20 13.53
N GLY A 224 14.75 -0.46 14.35
CA GLY A 224 16.13 -0.81 14.69
C GLY A 224 17.11 -0.31 13.63
N LEU A 225 18.18 0.36 14.07
CA LEU A 225 19.26 0.79 13.18
C LEU A 225 20.20 -0.38 12.81
N ASP A 226 20.15 -1.48 13.55
CA ASP A 226 20.92 -2.72 13.38
C ASP A 226 20.58 -3.46 12.07
N LEU A 227 19.36 -3.30 11.56
CA LEU A 227 18.98 -3.78 10.23
C LEU A 227 19.79 -3.11 9.10
N PHE A 228 20.17 -1.85 9.30
CA PHE A 228 20.82 -1.02 8.27
C PHE A 228 22.35 -0.91 8.48
N PHE A 229 22.79 -0.79 9.75
CA PHE A 229 24.15 -0.47 10.16
C PHE A 229 24.67 -1.48 11.20
N PRO A 230 25.97 -1.84 11.19
CA PRO A 230 26.54 -2.78 12.16
C PRO A 230 26.46 -2.26 13.61
N SER A 231 26.21 -3.16 14.56
CA SER A 231 26.02 -2.84 15.98
C SER A 231 27.18 -2.04 16.59
N GLN A 232 28.42 -2.30 16.16
CA GLN A 232 29.61 -1.58 16.62
C GLN A 232 29.51 -0.06 16.38
N MET A 233 28.84 0.39 15.32
CA MET A 233 28.65 1.83 15.08
C MET A 233 27.69 2.46 16.08
N GLN A 234 26.68 1.71 16.54
CA GLN A 234 25.72 2.18 17.55
C GLN A 234 26.34 2.22 18.96
N GLU A 235 27.23 1.27 19.25
CA GLU A 235 27.96 1.20 20.52
C GLU A 235 29.07 2.28 20.60
N ASN A 236 29.81 2.51 19.51
CA ASN A 236 30.95 3.44 19.50
C ASN A 236 30.56 4.92 19.34
N LEU A 237 29.44 5.23 18.67
CA LEU A 237 29.03 6.61 18.36
C LEU A 237 27.90 7.09 19.27
N LYS A 238 28.01 8.32 19.79
CA LYS A 238 26.91 8.93 20.56
C LYS A 238 25.66 9.07 19.68
N PRO A 239 24.45 8.72 20.15
CA PRO A 239 23.23 8.69 19.31
C PRO A 239 22.98 9.98 18.50
N LYS A 240 23.17 11.15 19.12
CA LYS A 240 23.04 12.46 18.43
C LYS A 240 24.05 12.66 17.29
N GLN A 241 25.27 12.12 17.42
CA GLN A 241 26.31 12.18 16.40
C GLN A 241 26.01 11.19 15.28
N PHE A 242 25.71 9.94 15.63
CA PHE A 242 25.40 8.89 14.65
C PHE A 242 24.19 9.26 13.79
N ARG A 243 23.12 9.76 14.41
CA ARG A 243 21.96 10.32 13.73
C ARG A 243 22.33 11.42 12.73
N LYS A 244 23.18 12.39 13.13
CA LYS A 244 23.60 13.48 12.24
C LYS A 244 24.38 12.94 11.04
N MET A 245 25.25 11.95 11.26
CA MET A 245 26.01 11.27 10.20
C MET A 245 25.07 10.54 9.21
N ILE A 246 24.04 9.85 9.70
CA ILE A 246 23.02 9.21 8.85
C ILE A 246 22.24 10.26 8.04
N GLN A 247 21.72 11.31 8.68
CA GLN A 247 20.98 12.37 8.00
C GLN A 247 21.81 13.04 6.88
N GLN A 248 23.07 13.41 7.16
CA GLN A 248 23.96 14.03 6.18
C GLN A 248 24.35 13.10 5.03
N THR A 249 24.53 11.81 5.29
CA THR A 249 24.91 10.83 4.25
C THR A 249 23.71 10.43 3.40
N PHE A 250 22.54 10.26 4.01
CA PHE A 250 21.29 9.93 3.32
C PHE A 250 20.91 10.98 2.27
N GLN A 251 21.15 12.27 2.54
CA GLN A 251 20.87 13.35 1.57
C GLN A 251 21.60 13.17 0.23
N GLN A 252 22.75 12.50 0.18
CA GLN A 252 23.49 12.19 -1.06
C GLN A 252 22.79 11.12 -1.92
N TYR A 253 21.93 10.31 -1.30
CA TYR A 253 21.23 9.19 -1.92
C TYR A 253 19.71 9.40 -2.00
N ALA A 254 19.19 10.46 -1.39
CA ALA A 254 17.76 10.67 -1.17
C ALA A 254 16.89 10.74 -2.44
N LEU A 255 17.50 11.00 -3.61
CA LEU A 255 16.85 11.05 -4.93
C LEU A 255 17.04 9.76 -5.76
N LEU A 256 17.81 8.78 -5.28
CA LEU A 256 18.08 7.55 -6.03
C LEU A 256 16.89 6.59 -6.01
N ARG A 257 16.67 5.93 -7.15
CA ARG A 257 15.69 4.86 -7.33
C ARG A 257 16.20 3.53 -6.75
N GLU A 258 15.30 2.57 -6.56
CA GLU A 258 15.61 1.25 -5.98
C GLU A 258 16.77 0.54 -6.71
N GLU A 259 16.74 0.52 -8.05
CA GLU A 259 17.78 -0.09 -8.90
C GLU A 259 19.12 0.65 -8.82
N GLU A 260 19.10 1.99 -8.76
CA GLU A 260 20.31 2.81 -8.62
C GLU A 260 20.97 2.64 -7.23
N CYS A 261 20.16 2.42 -6.19
CA CYS A 261 20.66 2.08 -4.86
C CYS A 261 21.27 0.68 -4.84
N VAL A 262 20.63 -0.29 -5.50
CA VAL A 262 21.16 -1.66 -5.67
C VAL A 262 22.51 -1.65 -6.38
N LEU A 263 22.62 -0.97 -7.54
CA LEU A 263 23.86 -0.91 -8.31
C LEU A 263 25.00 -0.19 -7.55
N LYS A 264 24.72 0.94 -6.88
CA LYS A 264 25.74 1.61 -6.06
C LYS A 264 26.13 0.81 -4.82
N GLY A 265 25.17 0.18 -4.14
CA GLY A 265 25.45 -0.66 -2.99
C GLY A 265 26.24 -1.92 -3.37
N TRP A 266 25.95 -2.47 -4.55
CA TRP A 266 26.70 -3.56 -5.17
C TRP A 266 28.16 -3.16 -5.43
N ASP A 267 28.41 -2.05 -6.13
CA ASP A 267 29.77 -1.60 -6.46
C ASP A 267 30.62 -1.38 -5.20
N LEU A 268 29.99 -0.87 -4.15
CA LEU A 268 30.62 -0.74 -2.83
C LEU A 268 30.90 -2.12 -2.19
N ILE A 269 29.96 -3.07 -2.19
CA ILE A 269 30.18 -4.42 -1.64
C ILE A 269 31.29 -5.16 -2.40
N LEU A 270 31.35 -5.06 -3.73
CA LEU A 270 32.45 -5.65 -4.52
C LEU A 270 33.78 -4.90 -4.38
N GLY A 271 33.75 -3.62 -3.98
CA GLY A 271 34.94 -2.83 -3.66
C GLY A 271 35.58 -3.19 -2.31
N VAL A 272 34.86 -3.87 -1.41
CA VAL A 272 35.47 -4.56 -0.27
C VAL A 272 36.30 -5.72 -0.83
N PRO A 273 37.59 -5.89 -0.47
CA PRO A 273 38.41 -6.99 -0.96
C PRO A 273 37.69 -8.31 -0.75
N PRO A 274 37.21 -8.97 -1.82
CA PRO A 274 36.47 -10.19 -1.64
C PRO A 274 37.45 -11.21 -1.08
N HIS A 275 36.99 -12.05 -0.15
CA HIS A 275 37.31 -13.44 -0.36
C HIS A 275 36.35 -13.86 -1.48
N PRO A 276 36.79 -14.00 -2.75
CA PRO A 276 36.08 -14.92 -3.62
C PRO A 276 36.13 -16.29 -2.94
N GLN A 277 35.44 -17.29 -3.48
CA GLN A 277 35.60 -18.67 -2.98
C GLN A 277 37.02 -19.15 -3.33
N ILE A 278 37.98 -18.76 -2.49
CA ILE A 278 39.39 -19.15 -2.49
C ILE A 278 39.42 -20.47 -1.78
N PHE A 279 39.40 -21.53 -2.56
CA PHE A 279 39.67 -22.86 -2.05
C PHE A 279 41.20 -23.04 -2.07
N ILE A 280 41.81 -23.13 -0.88
CA ILE A 280 43.25 -23.40 -0.73
C ILE A 280 43.45 -24.91 -0.96
N LEU A 281 43.92 -25.29 -2.15
CA LEU A 281 43.83 -26.66 -2.64
C LEU A 281 45.14 -27.17 -3.21
N LEU A 282 45.29 -28.50 -3.17
CA LEU A 282 46.51 -29.16 -3.58
C LEU A 282 46.33 -29.74 -5.00
N LEU A 283 46.91 -29.07 -6.00
CA LEU A 283 46.94 -29.53 -7.39
C LEU A 283 47.99 -30.63 -7.59
N LEU A 284 47.62 -31.63 -8.40
CA LEU A 284 48.55 -32.58 -8.99
C LEU A 284 48.89 -32.15 -10.43
N PRO A 285 50.10 -31.63 -10.70
CA PRO A 285 50.54 -31.34 -12.04
C PRO A 285 50.77 -32.66 -12.82
N PRO A 286 50.35 -32.72 -14.09
CA PRO A 286 50.23 -33.98 -14.81
C PRO A 286 51.52 -34.77 -15.16
N GLN A 287 52.71 -34.19 -15.03
CA GLN A 287 53.96 -34.79 -15.53
C GLN A 287 55.08 -34.95 -14.50
N GLN A 288 54.90 -34.50 -13.25
CA GLN A 288 55.89 -34.67 -12.19
C GLN A 288 55.15 -34.92 -10.88
N GLY A 289 55.52 -35.96 -10.13
CA GLY A 289 54.80 -36.46 -8.95
C GLY A 289 54.82 -35.57 -7.69
N TRP A 290 54.97 -34.25 -7.87
CA TRP A 290 55.02 -33.26 -6.79
C TRP A 290 53.67 -32.56 -6.65
N ASN A 291 53.11 -32.59 -5.43
CA ASN A 291 51.88 -31.87 -5.15
C ASN A 291 52.16 -30.36 -4.97
N ILE A 292 51.33 -29.48 -5.52
CA ILE A 292 51.49 -28.01 -5.41
C ILE A 292 50.26 -27.41 -4.73
N THR A 293 50.43 -26.71 -3.61
CA THR A 293 49.33 -25.97 -2.96
C THR A 293 49.10 -24.66 -3.69
N VAL A 294 47.86 -24.37 -4.05
CA VAL A 294 47.45 -23.18 -4.79
C VAL A 294 46.09 -22.68 -4.31
N ASP A 295 45.84 -21.39 -4.49
CA ASP A 295 44.54 -20.79 -4.26
C ASP A 295 43.72 -20.88 -5.57
N LEU A 296 42.63 -21.66 -5.57
CA LEU A 296 41.72 -21.77 -6.70
C LEU A 296 40.55 -20.79 -6.58
N VAL A 297 40.26 -20.10 -7.69
CA VAL A 297 39.09 -19.23 -7.86
C VAL A 297 38.23 -19.80 -8.99
N ILE A 298 36.98 -20.14 -8.67
CA ILE A 298 35.98 -20.62 -9.62
C ILE A 298 34.89 -19.56 -9.74
N GLY A 299 34.57 -19.16 -10.96
CA GLY A 299 33.53 -18.17 -11.26
C GLY A 299 33.21 -18.13 -12.75
N PRO A 300 32.36 -17.21 -13.23
CA PRO A 300 31.88 -17.18 -14.61
C PRO A 300 33.00 -17.19 -15.67
N LYS A 301 34.18 -16.66 -15.33
CA LYS A 301 35.36 -16.58 -16.21
C LYS A 301 36.25 -17.83 -16.18
N GLY A 302 35.73 -18.99 -15.78
CA GLY A 302 36.43 -20.27 -15.70
C GLY A 302 37.13 -20.55 -14.36
N ILE A 303 37.86 -21.68 -14.32
CA ILE A 303 38.67 -22.13 -13.19
C ILE A 303 40.06 -21.49 -13.29
N ARG A 304 40.46 -20.75 -12.26
CA ARG A 304 41.70 -19.94 -12.24
C ARG A 304 42.53 -20.18 -11.00
N GLN A 305 43.85 -20.08 -11.16
CA GLN A 305 44.84 -20.14 -10.10
C GLN A 305 45.28 -18.73 -9.69
N MET A 306 45.33 -18.47 -8.38
CA MET A 306 46.02 -17.32 -7.80
C MET A 306 47.41 -17.76 -7.31
N THR A 307 48.45 -17.01 -7.66
CA THR A 307 49.85 -17.28 -7.25
C THR A 307 50.33 -16.36 -6.13
N SER A 308 49.73 -15.17 -6.00
CA SER A 308 49.87 -14.25 -4.87
C SER A 308 48.66 -13.31 -4.83
N LYS A 309 48.42 -12.63 -3.70
CA LYS A 309 47.25 -11.75 -3.51
C LYS A 309 47.17 -10.55 -4.46
N GLU A 310 48.25 -10.24 -5.18
CA GLU A 310 48.37 -9.09 -6.08
C GLU A 310 48.61 -9.50 -7.55
N ALA A 311 48.77 -10.80 -7.83
CA ALA A 311 49.02 -11.31 -9.18
C ALA A 311 47.72 -11.49 -9.98
N LYS A 312 47.81 -11.35 -11.31
CA LYS A 312 46.68 -11.63 -12.22
C LYS A 312 46.38 -13.14 -12.24
N PRO A 313 45.11 -13.59 -12.03
CA PRO A 313 44.79 -15.01 -12.00
C PRO A 313 45.05 -15.73 -13.34
N THR A 314 45.78 -16.84 -13.29
CA THR A 314 46.10 -17.69 -14.44
C THR A 314 44.94 -18.66 -14.71
N CYS A 315 44.51 -18.81 -15.96
CA CYS A 315 43.44 -19.75 -16.31
C CYS A 315 43.96 -21.20 -16.34
N LEU A 316 43.26 -22.11 -15.66
CA LEU A 316 43.55 -23.55 -15.69
C LEU A 316 42.59 -24.31 -16.62
N ALA A 317 41.31 -23.99 -16.56
CA ALA A 317 40.28 -24.59 -17.42
C ALA A 317 39.11 -23.64 -17.64
N GLU A 318 38.53 -23.68 -18.83
CA GLU A 318 37.26 -23.05 -19.16
C GLU A 318 36.16 -24.12 -19.18
N PHE A 319 34.94 -23.80 -18.74
CA PHE A 319 33.87 -24.79 -18.57
C PHE A 319 33.51 -25.51 -19.88
N LYS A 320 33.57 -24.80 -21.02
CA LYS A 320 33.37 -25.38 -22.38
C LYS A 320 34.34 -26.52 -22.75
N HIS A 321 35.46 -26.66 -22.03
CA HIS A 321 36.44 -27.73 -22.24
C HIS A 321 36.26 -28.91 -21.27
N ILE A 322 35.36 -28.83 -20.29
CA ILE A 322 35.12 -29.90 -19.32
C ILE A 322 34.13 -30.91 -19.90
N LYS A 323 34.48 -32.20 -19.85
CA LYS A 323 33.68 -33.32 -20.40
C LYS A 323 33.14 -34.28 -19.35
N SER A 324 33.77 -34.34 -18.18
CA SER A 324 33.34 -35.18 -17.07
C SER A 324 33.87 -34.66 -15.75
N ILE A 325 33.10 -34.87 -14.70
CA ILE A 325 33.40 -34.49 -13.32
C ILE A 325 33.25 -35.76 -12.47
N LYS A 326 34.25 -36.09 -11.67
CA LYS A 326 34.22 -37.27 -10.78
C LYS A 326 34.77 -36.92 -9.41
N CYS A 327 34.02 -37.25 -8.38
CA CYS A 327 34.48 -37.22 -6.98
C CYS A 327 34.85 -38.62 -6.53
N SER A 328 35.95 -38.75 -5.78
CA SER A 328 36.34 -39.99 -5.10
C SER A 328 36.93 -39.67 -3.73
N SER A 329 36.46 -40.37 -2.69
CA SER A 329 37.09 -40.34 -1.38
C SER A 329 38.48 -40.96 -1.43
N VAL A 330 39.35 -40.50 -0.53
CA VAL A 330 40.70 -41.01 -0.30
C VAL A 330 40.82 -41.35 1.19
N GLU A 331 41.79 -42.19 1.53
CA GLU A 331 42.16 -42.47 2.92
C GLU A 331 42.40 -41.16 3.72
N GLU A 332 42.13 -41.20 5.03
CA GLU A 332 42.16 -40.05 5.94
C GLU A 332 41.06 -38.97 5.72
N GLY A 333 39.95 -39.30 5.06
CA GLY A 333 38.76 -38.43 4.97
C GLY A 333 38.86 -37.28 3.95
N ARG A 334 40.00 -37.18 3.27
CA ARG A 334 40.23 -36.28 2.13
C ARG A 334 39.52 -36.81 0.88
N ALA A 335 39.35 -35.97 -0.14
CA ALA A 335 38.79 -36.40 -1.41
C ALA A 335 39.57 -35.83 -2.61
N VAL A 336 39.32 -36.42 -3.78
CA VAL A 336 39.84 -35.97 -5.06
C VAL A 336 38.67 -35.66 -5.99
N LEU A 337 38.68 -34.45 -6.54
CA LEU A 337 37.85 -34.01 -7.65
C LEU A 337 38.67 -34.12 -8.94
N GLN A 338 38.19 -34.91 -9.90
CA GLN A 338 38.84 -35.18 -11.17
C GLN A 338 38.00 -34.64 -12.33
N LEU A 339 38.60 -33.75 -13.12
CA LEU A 339 37.96 -33.10 -14.26
C LEU A 339 38.56 -33.61 -15.58
N GLY A 340 37.75 -34.23 -16.43
CA GLY A 340 38.15 -34.63 -17.78
C GLY A 340 38.10 -33.46 -18.75
N LEU A 341 39.22 -33.16 -19.42
CA LEU A 341 39.34 -32.02 -20.34
C LEU A 341 39.32 -32.43 -21.82
N SER A 342 38.77 -31.59 -22.68
CA SER A 342 38.73 -31.78 -24.13
C SER A 342 40.09 -31.50 -24.77
N GLY A 343 40.58 -32.43 -25.61
CA GLY A 343 41.82 -32.24 -26.40
C GLY A 343 43.10 -32.70 -25.70
N THR A 344 43.04 -33.06 -24.41
CA THR A 344 44.15 -33.66 -23.67
C THR A 344 43.74 -35.02 -23.11
N PRO A 345 44.57 -36.08 -23.18
CA PRO A 345 44.28 -37.40 -22.57
C PRO A 345 44.37 -37.38 -21.04
N GLN A 346 44.35 -36.20 -20.44
CA GLN A 346 44.86 -35.93 -19.11
C GLN A 346 43.82 -35.12 -18.34
N SER A 347 43.54 -35.56 -17.13
CA SER A 347 42.53 -34.96 -16.25
C SER A 347 43.19 -34.04 -15.22
N LEU A 348 42.50 -32.95 -14.89
CA LEU A 348 42.89 -32.06 -13.81
C LEU A 348 42.39 -32.68 -12.49
N ALA A 349 43.33 -33.09 -11.63
CA ALA A 349 43.02 -33.68 -10.33
C ALA A 349 43.30 -32.68 -9.19
N ILE A 350 42.28 -32.43 -8.38
CA ILE A 350 42.25 -31.46 -7.29
C ILE A 350 42.00 -32.23 -5.99
N LYS A 351 42.92 -32.15 -5.02
CA LYS A 351 42.73 -32.73 -3.68
C LYS A 351 42.08 -31.72 -2.74
N THR A 352 40.97 -32.10 -2.14
CA THR A 352 40.19 -31.31 -1.17
C THR A 352 40.38 -31.81 0.26
N ALA A 353 40.08 -30.98 1.25
CA ALA A 353 40.15 -31.33 2.66
C ALA A 353 39.06 -32.33 3.07
N SER A 354 37.90 -32.31 2.41
CA SER A 354 36.78 -33.25 2.66
C SER A 354 36.05 -33.66 1.38
N LEU A 355 35.25 -34.73 1.48
CA LEU A 355 34.33 -35.14 0.40
C LEU A 355 33.25 -34.08 0.15
N ALA A 356 32.70 -33.46 1.20
CA ALA A 356 31.71 -32.39 1.08
C ALA A 356 32.26 -31.20 0.28
N GLU A 357 33.53 -30.83 0.48
CA GLU A 357 34.20 -29.79 -0.32
C GLU A 357 34.31 -30.20 -1.80
N ALA A 358 34.70 -31.45 -2.10
CA ALA A 358 34.76 -31.95 -3.48
C ALA A 358 33.38 -31.96 -4.16
N GLU A 359 32.33 -32.39 -3.46
CA GLU A 359 30.95 -32.39 -3.98
C GLU A 359 30.40 -30.97 -4.17
N ASN A 360 30.66 -30.07 -3.22
CA ASN A 360 30.33 -28.66 -3.34
C ASN A 360 31.02 -28.01 -4.56
N MET A 361 32.29 -28.33 -4.82
CA MET A 361 33.01 -27.87 -6.01
C MET A 361 32.49 -28.53 -7.29
N ALA A 362 32.12 -29.81 -7.26
CA ALA A 362 31.58 -30.53 -8.41
C ALA A 362 30.26 -29.92 -8.88
N ASP A 363 29.30 -29.67 -7.99
CA ASP A 363 28.04 -29.02 -8.33
C ASP A 363 28.25 -27.57 -8.83
N LEU A 364 29.23 -26.84 -8.30
CA LEU A 364 29.57 -25.49 -8.78
C LEU A 364 30.06 -25.52 -10.24
N ILE A 365 31.02 -26.40 -10.54
CA ILE A 365 31.59 -26.55 -11.88
C ILE A 365 30.54 -27.09 -12.85
N ASP A 366 29.76 -28.10 -12.45
CA ASP A 366 28.69 -28.66 -13.27
C ASP A 366 27.63 -27.62 -13.59
N GLY A 367 27.22 -26.79 -12.61
CA GLY A 367 26.28 -25.70 -12.85
C GLY A 367 26.77 -24.64 -13.83
N TYR A 368 28.06 -24.27 -13.79
CA TYR A 368 28.63 -23.41 -14.83
C TYR A 368 28.69 -24.11 -16.20
N CYS A 369 28.99 -25.41 -16.26
CA CYS A 369 28.96 -26.19 -17.49
C CYS A 369 27.54 -26.29 -18.09
N ARG A 370 26.51 -26.50 -17.27
CA ARG A 370 25.09 -26.48 -17.68
C ARG A 370 24.70 -25.10 -18.21
N LEU A 371 25.02 -24.04 -17.46
CA LEU A 371 24.64 -22.65 -17.77
C LEU A 371 25.31 -22.11 -19.04
N GLN A 372 26.61 -22.39 -19.27
CA GLN A 372 27.36 -21.90 -20.43
C GLN A 372 27.31 -22.85 -21.64
N GLY A 373 27.20 -24.15 -21.41
CA GLY A 373 27.15 -25.16 -22.46
C GLY A 373 25.74 -25.46 -22.99
N HIS A 374 24.70 -24.87 -22.38
CA HIS A 374 23.28 -25.21 -22.60
C HIS A 374 23.01 -26.73 -22.49
N LEU A 375 23.68 -27.38 -21.53
CA LEU A 375 23.55 -28.82 -21.31
C LEU A 375 22.37 -29.11 -20.38
N GLU A 376 21.42 -29.92 -20.85
CA GLU A 376 20.29 -30.39 -20.01
C GLU A 376 20.72 -31.44 -18.97
N THR A 377 21.84 -32.14 -19.20
CA THR A 377 22.33 -33.24 -18.35
C THR A 377 23.61 -32.90 -17.61
N SER A 378 23.72 -33.34 -16.36
CA SER A 378 24.94 -33.28 -15.55
C SER A 378 26.14 -33.99 -16.19
N LEU A 379 27.34 -33.42 -16.01
CA LEU A 379 28.63 -34.03 -16.33
C LEU A 379 29.23 -34.81 -15.13
N ILE A 380 28.55 -34.81 -13.98
CA ILE A 380 28.97 -35.57 -12.79
C ILE A 380 28.71 -37.06 -13.01
N ILE A 381 29.78 -37.85 -12.96
CA ILE A 381 29.71 -39.31 -13.03
C ILE A 381 29.38 -39.84 -11.64
N PHE A 382 28.09 -39.99 -11.36
CA PHE A 382 27.62 -40.73 -10.20
C PHE A 382 27.99 -42.23 -10.35
N PRO A 383 28.48 -42.90 -9.29
CA PRO A 383 28.57 -44.36 -9.27
C PRO A 383 27.19 -44.96 -9.55
N SER A 384 27.11 -45.95 -10.44
CA SER A 384 25.83 -46.47 -10.98
C SER A 384 24.78 -46.73 -9.90
N ARG A 385 23.58 -46.17 -10.07
CA ARG A 385 22.38 -46.54 -9.29
C ARG A 385 22.07 -48.03 -9.52
N GLY A 386 22.62 -48.90 -8.68
CA GLY A 386 22.20 -50.31 -8.57
C GLY A 386 23.26 -51.38 -8.86
N GLU A 387 24.26 -51.53 -7.99
CA GLU A 387 24.88 -52.83 -7.72
C GLU A 387 24.98 -53.04 -6.19
N ARG A 388 24.09 -53.86 -5.62
CA ARG A 388 24.27 -54.41 -4.27
C ARG A 388 25.12 -55.68 -4.37
N PRO A 389 26.04 -55.97 -3.42
CA PRO A 389 26.80 -57.22 -3.43
C PRO A 389 25.90 -58.47 -3.46
N LEU A 390 26.31 -59.48 -4.23
CA LEU A 390 25.52 -60.67 -4.59
C LEU A 390 25.09 -61.56 -3.42
N GLY A 391 23.88 -62.15 -3.53
CA GLY A 391 23.38 -63.16 -2.60
C GLY A 391 22.15 -63.96 -3.07
N VAL A 392 22.36 -64.97 -3.95
CA VAL A 392 21.47 -66.13 -4.25
C VAL A 392 20.07 -65.82 -4.92
N PRO A 393 19.33 -66.78 -5.54
CA PRO A 393 19.16 -66.71 -7.01
C PRO A 393 17.75 -66.93 -7.64
N THR A 394 17.59 -66.43 -8.88
CA THR A 394 16.67 -66.90 -9.97
C THR A 394 15.12 -66.78 -9.80
N PRO A 395 14.29 -66.85 -10.89
CA PRO A 395 14.61 -66.94 -12.33
C PRO A 395 13.96 -65.89 -13.28
N SER A 396 14.63 -65.73 -14.44
CA SER A 396 14.20 -65.21 -15.75
C SER A 396 12.78 -64.63 -15.99
N ARG A 397 12.76 -63.42 -16.59
CA ARG A 397 11.92 -63.15 -17.78
C ARG A 397 12.63 -62.16 -18.73
N SER A 398 12.41 -62.33 -20.04
CA SER A 398 13.15 -61.68 -21.13
C SER A 398 12.67 -60.25 -21.46
N PRO A 399 13.51 -59.42 -22.11
CA PRO A 399 13.17 -58.03 -22.42
C PRO A 399 12.35 -57.88 -23.71
N LEU A 400 11.51 -56.85 -23.77
CA LEU A 400 10.89 -56.34 -25.01
C LEU A 400 11.03 -54.79 -25.09
N PRO A 401 11.05 -54.19 -26.30
CA PRO A 401 11.71 -52.91 -26.51
C PRO A 401 10.82 -51.68 -26.33
N ARG A 402 11.46 -50.54 -26.07
CA ARG A 402 10.85 -49.21 -26.13
C ARG A 402 10.34 -48.87 -27.55
N ALA A 403 9.04 -48.96 -27.78
CA ALA A 403 8.34 -48.21 -28.83
C ALA A 403 6.84 -48.06 -28.48
N LEU A 404 6.24 -46.94 -28.88
CA LEU A 404 4.82 -46.56 -28.75
C LEU A 404 4.33 -46.08 -27.36
N LEU A 405 4.49 -44.77 -27.10
CA LEU A 405 3.36 -43.88 -26.81
C LEU A 405 3.80 -42.40 -26.88
N ARG A 406 3.99 -41.91 -28.12
CA ARG A 406 4.18 -40.49 -28.41
C ARG A 406 2.84 -39.87 -28.85
N SER A 407 1.86 -39.84 -27.93
CA SER A 407 0.70 -38.94 -27.99
C SER A 407 -0.13 -39.08 -26.71
N LEU A 408 -0.11 -38.05 -25.87
CA LEU A 408 -1.26 -37.50 -25.13
C LEU A 408 -0.77 -36.27 -24.35
N HIS A 409 -1.06 -35.08 -24.87
CA HIS A 409 -1.02 -33.85 -24.08
C HIS A 409 -2.34 -33.71 -23.32
N GLY A 410 -2.28 -33.36 -22.04
CA GLY A 410 -3.44 -32.97 -21.25
C GLY A 410 -3.41 -33.51 -19.82
N ILE A 411 -3.93 -32.71 -18.88
CA ILE A 411 -4.07 -33.00 -17.44
C ILE A 411 -2.77 -32.84 -16.63
N THR A 412 -2.39 -31.59 -16.38
CA THR A 412 -1.62 -31.22 -15.19
C THR A 412 -2.54 -31.28 -13.96
N HIS A 413 -2.31 -32.21 -13.05
CA HIS A 413 -2.94 -32.17 -11.71
C HIS A 413 -2.31 -31.07 -10.87
N GLY A 414 -3.14 -30.18 -10.32
CA GLY A 414 -2.68 -29.03 -9.53
C GLY A 414 -2.20 -29.43 -8.13
N PHE A 415 -1.01 -28.95 -7.73
CA PHE A 415 -0.49 -29.12 -6.38
C PHE A 415 -1.20 -28.15 -5.41
N GLY A 416 -1.82 -28.70 -4.37
CA GLY A 416 -2.52 -27.92 -3.34
C GLY A 416 -1.57 -27.20 -2.40
N VAL A 417 -1.78 -25.90 -2.21
CA VAL A 417 -1.08 -25.07 -1.22
C VAL A 417 -1.97 -24.91 0.01
N THR A 418 -1.49 -25.30 1.20
CA THR A 418 -2.19 -25.06 2.47
C THR A 418 -1.52 -23.94 3.28
N PRO A 419 -2.28 -22.95 3.79
CA PRO A 419 -1.80 -22.02 4.82
C PRO A 419 -1.49 -22.77 6.13
N ALA A 420 -0.69 -22.16 7.01
CA ALA A 420 -0.32 -22.75 8.29
C ALA A 420 -1.53 -22.87 9.24
N GLU A 421 -1.71 -24.05 9.84
CA GLU A 421 -2.72 -24.28 10.89
C GLU A 421 -2.11 -24.10 12.28
N THR A 422 -2.57 -23.07 13.00
CA THR A 422 -2.36 -22.95 14.45
C THR A 422 -3.47 -23.68 15.21
N HIS A 423 -3.05 -24.61 16.08
CA HIS A 423 -3.80 -25.34 17.12
C HIS A 423 -5.33 -25.20 17.16
N GLN A 424 -6.03 -26.25 16.72
CA GLN A 424 -7.47 -26.42 17.00
C GLN A 424 -7.72 -26.82 18.45
N THR A 425 -8.37 -25.94 19.22
CA THR A 425 -9.19 -26.33 20.38
C THR A 425 -10.61 -26.63 19.90
N HIS A 426 -11.12 -27.82 20.20
CA HIS A 426 -12.44 -28.27 19.75
C HIS A 426 -13.58 -27.39 20.28
N CYS A 427 -14.38 -26.84 19.36
CA CYS A 427 -15.75 -26.42 19.64
C CYS A 427 -16.64 -26.71 18.42
N THR A 428 -17.95 -26.88 18.63
CA THR A 428 -18.89 -27.54 17.71
C THR A 428 -19.03 -26.88 16.33
N PHE A 429 -18.88 -27.65 15.26
CA PHE A 429 -19.08 -27.20 13.88
C PHE A 429 -20.57 -26.98 13.57
N GLN A 430 -20.96 -25.73 13.32
CA GLN A 430 -22.06 -25.43 12.39
C GLN A 430 -21.46 -25.25 10.99
N HIS A 431 -21.95 -26.04 10.02
CA HIS A 431 -21.65 -25.84 8.61
C HIS A 431 -22.51 -24.70 8.06
N TYR A 432 -21.87 -23.71 7.42
CA TYR A 432 -22.50 -22.55 6.78
C TYR A 432 -22.59 -22.71 5.25
N GLY A 433 -22.41 -23.95 4.76
CA GLY A 433 -22.57 -24.28 3.34
C GLY A 433 -24.03 -24.18 2.95
N ILE A 434 -24.32 -23.32 1.97
CA ILE A 434 -25.64 -23.14 1.36
C ILE A 434 -25.58 -23.75 -0.04
N SER A 435 -26.58 -24.57 -0.41
CA SER A 435 -26.67 -25.11 -1.77
C SER A 435 -27.00 -23.96 -2.73
N ARG A 436 -26.37 -23.89 -3.90
CA ARG A 436 -26.65 -22.80 -4.87
C ARG A 436 -28.12 -22.76 -5.27
N GLU A 437 -28.74 -23.92 -5.40
CA GLU A 437 -30.14 -24.11 -5.77
C GLU A 437 -31.14 -23.56 -4.74
N ASP A 438 -30.72 -23.34 -3.48
CA ASP A 438 -31.53 -22.66 -2.46
C ASP A 438 -31.57 -21.12 -2.64
N VAL A 439 -30.72 -20.56 -3.52
CA VAL A 439 -30.50 -19.12 -3.68
C VAL A 439 -30.86 -18.65 -5.10
N MET A 440 -31.96 -17.93 -5.23
CA MET A 440 -32.35 -17.28 -6.48
C MET A 440 -31.67 -15.91 -6.61
N LEU A 441 -30.90 -15.69 -7.68
CA LEU A 441 -30.32 -14.39 -8.02
C LEU A 441 -31.36 -13.47 -8.71
N GLY A 442 -31.32 -12.19 -8.36
CA GLY A 442 -32.10 -11.09 -8.93
C GLY A 442 -31.23 -10.10 -9.71
N ARG A 443 -31.49 -8.79 -9.54
CA ARG A 443 -30.72 -7.73 -10.23
C ARG A 443 -29.34 -7.53 -9.63
N ILE A 444 -28.40 -7.00 -10.42
CA ILE A 444 -27.12 -6.50 -9.93
C ILE A 444 -27.36 -5.27 -9.04
N LEU A 445 -26.69 -5.21 -7.89
CA LEU A 445 -26.67 -4.10 -6.94
C LEU A 445 -25.40 -3.26 -7.07
N GLY A 446 -24.28 -3.86 -7.50
CA GLY A 446 -23.02 -3.16 -7.75
C GLY A 446 -21.91 -4.09 -8.23
N GLU A 447 -20.79 -3.53 -8.68
CA GLU A 447 -19.57 -4.29 -9.04
C GLU A 447 -18.47 -4.03 -8.00
N GLY A 448 -17.89 -5.10 -7.46
CA GLY A 448 -16.75 -5.06 -6.55
C GLY A 448 -15.47 -5.64 -7.19
N PHE A 449 -14.36 -5.57 -6.46
CA PHE A 449 -13.04 -5.98 -6.96
C PHE A 449 -12.98 -7.44 -7.45
N PHE A 450 -13.70 -8.35 -6.78
CA PHE A 450 -13.70 -9.78 -7.09
C PHE A 450 -14.81 -10.23 -8.05
N GLY A 451 -15.82 -9.39 -8.29
CA GLY A 451 -17.06 -9.77 -8.98
C GLY A 451 -18.26 -8.91 -8.59
N GLU A 452 -19.41 -9.26 -9.13
CA GLU A 452 -20.66 -8.51 -8.98
C GLU A 452 -21.39 -8.89 -7.69
N VAL A 453 -22.11 -7.94 -7.12
CA VAL A 453 -23.05 -8.12 -6.01
C VAL A 453 -24.46 -8.13 -6.58
N TYR A 454 -25.22 -9.18 -6.28
CA TYR A 454 -26.61 -9.35 -6.71
C TYR A 454 -27.58 -9.22 -5.52
N GLU A 455 -28.79 -8.74 -5.79
CA GLU A 455 -29.95 -9.04 -4.96
C GLU A 455 -30.29 -10.52 -5.11
N GLY A 456 -30.85 -11.14 -4.07
CA GLY A 456 -31.31 -12.52 -4.17
C GLY A 456 -32.30 -12.90 -3.08
N ILE A 457 -32.86 -14.09 -3.21
CA ILE A 457 -33.76 -14.71 -2.23
C ILE A 457 -33.17 -16.08 -1.86
N TYR A 458 -32.78 -16.23 -0.60
CA TYR A 458 -32.39 -17.51 -0.01
C TYR A 458 -33.62 -18.19 0.59
N THR A 459 -33.83 -19.46 0.28
CA THR A 459 -34.86 -20.30 0.91
C THR A 459 -34.18 -21.19 1.95
N THR A 460 -34.50 -21.01 3.24
CA THR A 460 -33.91 -21.84 4.30
C THR A 460 -34.41 -23.29 4.21
N PRO A 461 -33.73 -24.28 4.84
CA PRO A 461 -34.23 -25.64 4.94
C PRO A 461 -35.59 -25.80 5.64
N LYS A 462 -36.11 -24.73 6.27
CA LYS A 462 -37.46 -24.68 6.86
C LYS A 462 -38.52 -24.10 5.90
N GLY A 463 -38.14 -23.72 4.68
CA GLY A 463 -39.00 -23.08 3.69
C GLY A 463 -39.17 -21.56 3.87
N GLU A 464 -38.43 -20.93 4.79
CA GLU A 464 -38.50 -19.48 5.01
C GLU A 464 -37.71 -18.74 3.91
N ARG A 465 -38.29 -17.68 3.34
CA ARG A 465 -37.61 -16.86 2.32
C ARG A 465 -36.98 -15.63 2.95
N ILE A 466 -35.68 -15.45 2.72
CA ILE A 466 -34.87 -14.34 3.24
C ILE A 466 -34.31 -13.55 2.05
N ASN A 467 -34.45 -12.22 2.08
CA ASN A 467 -33.81 -11.36 1.10
C ASN A 467 -32.31 -11.22 1.41
N VAL A 468 -31.47 -11.49 0.43
CA VAL A 468 -30.01 -11.59 0.59
C VAL A 468 -29.26 -10.76 -0.45
N ALA A 469 -28.05 -10.34 -0.09
CA ALA A 469 -27.05 -9.82 -1.02
C ALA A 469 -26.04 -10.92 -1.31
N VAL A 470 -25.80 -11.21 -2.59
CA VAL A 470 -24.91 -12.30 -3.04
C VAL A 470 -23.70 -11.70 -3.75
N LYS A 471 -22.55 -11.70 -3.07
CA LYS A 471 -21.25 -11.32 -3.66
C LYS A 471 -20.72 -12.53 -4.44
N THR A 472 -20.36 -12.34 -5.71
CA THR A 472 -19.89 -13.41 -6.59
C THR A 472 -18.39 -13.28 -6.87
N CYS A 473 -17.72 -14.40 -7.10
CA CYS A 473 -16.34 -14.43 -7.61
C CYS A 473 -16.35 -14.61 -9.14
N LYS A 474 -15.55 -13.84 -9.91
CA LYS A 474 -15.45 -14.01 -11.37
C LYS A 474 -14.92 -15.42 -11.72
N LYS A 475 -15.44 -16.05 -12.77
CA LYS A 475 -15.11 -17.45 -13.12
C LYS A 475 -13.63 -17.70 -13.41
N ASP A 476 -12.94 -16.72 -13.99
CA ASP A 476 -11.51 -16.81 -14.34
C ASP A 476 -10.59 -16.26 -13.23
N CYS A 477 -11.05 -16.28 -11.98
CA CYS A 477 -10.32 -15.73 -10.84
C CYS A 477 -9.14 -16.63 -10.44
N SER A 478 -7.95 -16.05 -10.28
CA SER A 478 -6.77 -16.78 -9.80
C SER A 478 -7.00 -17.38 -8.40
N PRO A 479 -6.41 -18.54 -8.06
CA PRO A 479 -6.61 -19.18 -6.76
C PRO A 479 -6.31 -18.24 -5.59
N GLU A 480 -5.26 -17.43 -5.68
CA GLU A 480 -4.92 -16.42 -4.66
C GLU A 480 -6.01 -15.36 -4.42
N ASN A 481 -6.78 -15.01 -5.46
CA ASN A 481 -7.87 -14.06 -5.34
C ASN A 481 -9.14 -14.75 -4.84
N LYS A 482 -9.36 -16.03 -5.16
CA LYS A 482 -10.39 -16.86 -4.55
C LYS A 482 -10.15 -17.06 -3.04
N ASP A 483 -8.90 -17.28 -2.63
CA ASP A 483 -8.51 -17.36 -1.21
C ASP A 483 -8.76 -16.04 -0.48
N LYS A 484 -8.41 -14.89 -1.09
CA LYS A 484 -8.72 -13.56 -0.53
C LYS A 484 -10.23 -13.36 -0.37
N PHE A 485 -11.00 -13.73 -1.39
CA PHE A 485 -12.46 -13.66 -1.38
C PHE A 485 -13.07 -14.52 -0.26
N LEU A 486 -12.66 -15.78 -0.13
CA LEU A 486 -13.10 -16.64 0.97
C LEU A 486 -12.63 -16.15 2.34
N SER A 487 -11.46 -15.51 2.43
CA SER A 487 -10.95 -14.96 3.70
C SER A 487 -11.83 -13.85 4.28
N GLU A 488 -12.58 -13.12 3.43
CA GLU A 488 -13.58 -12.15 3.86
C GLU A 488 -14.74 -12.84 4.59
N ALA A 489 -15.29 -13.91 4.01
CA ALA A 489 -16.37 -14.68 4.64
C ALA A 489 -15.92 -15.40 5.91
N VAL A 490 -14.70 -15.95 5.94
CA VAL A 490 -14.11 -16.57 7.15
C VAL A 490 -13.92 -15.56 8.28
N LEU A 491 -13.57 -14.30 7.97
CA LEU A 491 -13.52 -13.22 8.94
C LEU A 491 -14.93 -12.85 9.43
N MET A 492 -15.86 -12.58 8.51
CA MET A 492 -17.25 -12.21 8.83
C MET A 492 -17.98 -13.27 9.66
N LYS A 493 -17.67 -14.57 9.49
CA LYS A 493 -18.21 -15.67 10.31
C LYS A 493 -17.98 -15.48 11.81
N LYS A 494 -16.94 -14.75 12.22
CA LYS A 494 -16.60 -14.49 13.63
C LYS A 494 -17.17 -13.18 14.17
N LEU A 495 -17.84 -12.38 13.34
CA LEU A 495 -18.36 -11.06 13.70
C LEU A 495 -19.86 -11.14 14.02
N ASP A 496 -20.23 -10.73 15.22
CA ASP A 496 -21.63 -10.58 15.64
C ASP A 496 -21.81 -9.26 16.39
N HIS A 497 -22.41 -8.28 15.72
CA HIS A 497 -22.64 -6.93 16.25
C HIS A 497 -23.82 -6.26 15.51
N PRO A 498 -24.74 -5.55 16.18
CA PRO A 498 -25.92 -4.95 15.55
C PRO A 498 -25.59 -3.99 14.39
N HIS A 499 -24.46 -3.28 14.46
CA HIS A 499 -23.99 -2.34 13.43
C HIS A 499 -22.91 -2.92 12.50
N ILE A 500 -22.86 -4.24 12.32
CA ILE A 500 -22.05 -4.92 11.30
C ILE A 500 -22.97 -5.70 10.33
N VAL A 501 -22.57 -5.81 9.07
CA VAL A 501 -23.22 -6.64 8.05
C VAL A 501 -23.07 -8.12 8.39
N LYS A 502 -24.18 -8.87 8.43
CA LYS A 502 -24.17 -10.28 8.83
C LYS A 502 -23.98 -11.22 7.64
N LEU A 503 -23.08 -12.19 7.81
CA LEU A 503 -22.95 -13.35 6.91
C LEU A 503 -24.10 -14.33 7.17
N ILE A 504 -24.77 -14.76 6.10
CA ILE A 504 -25.81 -15.80 6.15
C ILE A 504 -25.19 -17.17 5.80
N GLY A 505 -24.33 -17.22 4.78
CA GLY A 505 -23.57 -18.43 4.46
C GLY A 505 -22.71 -18.29 3.19
N ILE A 506 -22.17 -19.42 2.74
CA ILE A 506 -21.27 -19.50 1.58
C ILE A 506 -21.78 -20.60 0.66
N ALA A 507 -21.91 -20.34 -0.64
CA ALA A 507 -22.07 -21.40 -1.63
C ALA A 507 -20.69 -21.67 -2.24
N GLU A 508 -20.11 -22.81 -1.87
CA GLU A 508 -18.72 -23.15 -2.22
C GLU A 508 -18.57 -23.55 -3.70
N GLU A 509 -19.67 -23.95 -4.36
CA GLU A 509 -19.76 -24.28 -5.78
C GLU A 509 -19.29 -23.15 -6.70
N GLU A 510 -18.50 -23.47 -7.72
CA GLU A 510 -17.99 -22.46 -8.66
C GLU A 510 -19.10 -21.88 -9.56
N PRO A 511 -19.16 -20.56 -9.78
CA PRO A 511 -18.32 -19.50 -9.19
C PRO A 511 -18.69 -19.24 -7.71
N THR A 512 -17.77 -19.39 -6.74
CA THR A 512 -18.10 -19.29 -5.30
C THR A 512 -18.87 -18.00 -4.93
N TRP A 513 -19.89 -18.13 -4.07
CA TRP A 513 -20.74 -17.01 -3.59
C TRP A 513 -20.64 -16.78 -2.08
N ILE A 514 -20.68 -15.52 -1.66
CA ILE A 514 -20.83 -15.09 -0.26
C ILE A 514 -22.23 -14.48 -0.11
N ILE A 515 -23.05 -15.06 0.76
CA ILE A 515 -24.45 -14.67 0.98
C ILE A 515 -24.55 -13.88 2.29
N MET A 516 -25.04 -12.64 2.20
CA MET A 516 -25.14 -11.67 3.30
C MET A 516 -26.57 -11.15 3.43
N GLU A 517 -26.91 -10.52 4.57
CA GLU A 517 -28.17 -9.78 4.71
C GLU A 517 -28.27 -8.65 3.67
N LEU A 518 -29.45 -8.50 3.04
CA LEU A 518 -29.75 -7.39 2.14
C LEU A 518 -30.27 -6.18 2.93
N TYR A 519 -29.73 -4.99 2.66
CA TYR A 519 -30.21 -3.73 3.26
C TYR A 519 -30.89 -2.84 2.21
N PRO A 520 -32.18 -2.49 2.38
CA PRO A 520 -33.02 -1.98 1.29
C PRO A 520 -32.72 -0.53 0.87
N TYR A 521 -32.03 0.24 1.72
CA TYR A 521 -31.65 1.63 1.42
C TYR A 521 -30.23 1.77 0.84
N GLY A 522 -29.53 0.65 0.62
CA GLY A 522 -28.23 0.64 -0.06
C GLY A 522 -27.10 1.32 0.71
N GLU A 523 -26.20 1.96 -0.05
CA GLU A 523 -24.99 2.62 0.43
C GLU A 523 -25.30 3.95 1.15
N LEU A 524 -24.64 4.20 2.29
CA LEU A 524 -24.81 5.43 3.05
C LEU A 524 -24.39 6.68 2.25
N GLY A 525 -23.34 6.61 1.42
CA GLY A 525 -22.92 7.74 0.58
C GLY A 525 -24.06 8.25 -0.33
N GLN A 526 -24.64 7.35 -1.11
CA GLN A 526 -25.79 7.63 -1.98
C GLN A 526 -27.04 8.04 -1.19
N TYR A 527 -27.31 7.38 -0.05
CA TYR A 527 -28.46 7.71 0.81
C TYR A 527 -28.39 9.13 1.37
N LEU A 528 -27.21 9.58 1.81
CA LEU A 528 -26.97 10.93 2.33
C LEU A 528 -27.21 12.02 1.28
N GLU A 529 -26.77 11.78 0.04
CA GLU A 529 -26.95 12.71 -1.07
C GLU A 529 -28.44 12.84 -1.43
N GLN A 530 -29.15 11.72 -1.60
CA GLN A 530 -30.57 11.69 -1.96
C GLN A 530 -31.49 12.26 -0.87
N ASN A 531 -31.16 12.04 0.40
CA ASN A 531 -32.02 12.42 1.54
C ASN A 531 -31.56 13.70 2.25
N LYS A 532 -30.58 14.41 1.70
CA LYS A 532 -30.02 15.67 2.24
C LYS A 532 -31.04 16.67 2.81
N PRO A 533 -32.17 17.01 2.14
CA PRO A 533 -33.14 17.97 2.71
C PRO A 533 -33.93 17.43 3.92
N CYS A 534 -33.97 16.11 4.12
CA CYS A 534 -34.72 15.44 5.18
C CYS A 534 -33.84 15.03 6.38
N LEU A 535 -32.51 15.05 6.23
CA LEU A 535 -31.55 14.54 7.21
C LEU A 535 -31.08 15.62 8.18
N ALA A 536 -31.63 15.58 9.41
CA ALA A 536 -31.23 16.44 10.51
C ALA A 536 -29.87 16.03 11.12
N VAL A 537 -29.14 17.00 11.68
CA VAL A 537 -27.82 16.82 12.30
C VAL A 537 -27.78 15.68 13.35
N PRO A 538 -28.76 15.53 14.28
CA PRO A 538 -28.75 14.41 15.23
C PRO A 538 -28.77 13.02 14.58
N THR A 539 -29.40 12.88 13.40
CA THR A 539 -29.42 11.61 12.65
C THR A 539 -28.05 11.30 12.05
N LEU A 540 -27.36 12.33 11.54
CA LEU A 540 -25.99 12.18 11.03
C LEU A 540 -25.01 11.77 12.14
N ILE A 541 -25.18 12.33 13.34
CA ILE A 541 -24.39 11.98 14.53
C ILE A 541 -24.74 10.58 15.03
N LEU A 542 -26.01 10.16 14.94
CA LEU A 542 -26.43 8.79 15.22
C LEU A 542 -25.70 7.78 14.31
N TYR A 543 -25.56 8.05 13.02
CA TYR A 543 -24.82 7.18 12.10
C TYR A 543 -23.34 7.07 12.51
N ALA A 544 -22.68 8.21 12.81
CA ALA A 544 -21.31 8.22 13.33
C ALA A 544 -21.16 7.41 14.64
N LEU A 545 -22.11 7.57 15.58
CA LEU A 545 -22.14 6.82 16.83
C LEU A 545 -22.31 5.30 16.59
N GLN A 546 -23.18 4.89 15.67
CA GLN A 546 -23.40 3.48 15.33
C GLN A 546 -22.17 2.83 14.70
N ILE A 547 -21.51 3.54 13.77
CA ILE A 547 -20.23 3.12 13.18
C ILE A 547 -19.14 3.02 14.26
N SER A 548 -19.05 4.01 15.17
CA SER A 548 -18.05 3.98 16.26
C SER A 548 -18.22 2.77 17.20
N LYS A 549 -19.46 2.31 17.43
CA LYS A 549 -19.74 1.09 18.20
C LYS A 549 -19.26 -0.17 17.47
N ALA A 550 -19.48 -0.26 16.16
CA ALA A 550 -18.94 -1.35 15.35
C ALA A 550 -17.41 -1.37 15.37
N LEU A 551 -16.76 -0.21 15.29
CA LEU A 551 -15.31 -0.10 15.32
C LEU A 551 -14.72 -0.37 16.71
N ALA A 552 -15.41 0.00 17.80
CA ALA A 552 -15.04 -0.40 19.16
C ALA A 552 -15.14 -1.92 19.38
N TYR A 553 -16.12 -2.58 18.74
CA TYR A 553 -16.21 -4.04 18.71
C TYR A 553 -15.04 -4.68 17.94
N LEU A 554 -14.66 -4.12 16.78
CA LEU A 554 -13.49 -4.59 16.02
C LEU A 554 -12.16 -4.37 16.78
N GLU A 555 -11.98 -3.22 17.43
CA GLU A 555 -10.86 -2.93 18.35
C GLU A 555 -10.74 -3.99 19.45
N ALA A 556 -11.86 -4.37 20.07
CA ALA A 556 -11.87 -5.34 21.17
C ALA A 556 -11.51 -6.78 20.76
N ILE A 557 -11.54 -7.10 19.45
CA ILE A 557 -11.14 -8.40 18.90
C ILE A 557 -9.84 -8.30 18.06
N ASN A 558 -9.07 -7.22 18.21
CA ASN A 558 -7.84 -6.93 17.45
C ASN A 558 -8.03 -7.01 15.92
N CYS A 559 -9.20 -6.62 15.41
CA CYS A 559 -9.49 -6.55 13.98
C CYS A 559 -9.38 -5.11 13.48
N VAL A 560 -8.62 -4.90 12.40
CA VAL A 560 -8.48 -3.60 11.74
C VAL A 560 -9.15 -3.68 10.37
N HIS A 561 -10.03 -2.73 10.10
CA HIS A 561 -10.91 -2.68 8.92
C HIS A 561 -10.18 -2.18 7.68
N ARG A 562 -9.34 -1.15 7.82
CA ARG A 562 -8.43 -0.64 6.78
C ARG A 562 -9.10 0.02 5.56
N ASP A 563 -10.43 0.10 5.49
CA ASP A 563 -11.15 0.90 4.51
C ASP A 563 -12.47 1.47 5.06
N ILE A 564 -12.39 2.31 6.08
CA ILE A 564 -13.57 2.94 6.70
C ILE A 564 -13.93 4.20 5.90
N ALA A 565 -15.06 4.14 5.19
CA ALA A 565 -15.62 5.22 4.39
C ALA A 565 -17.15 5.03 4.26
N VAL A 566 -17.90 6.08 3.91
CA VAL A 566 -19.37 5.97 3.77
C VAL A 566 -19.82 4.96 2.71
N ARG A 567 -18.97 4.69 1.71
CA ARG A 567 -19.23 3.68 0.66
C ARG A 567 -19.21 2.23 1.16
N ASN A 568 -18.58 1.98 2.31
CA ASN A 568 -18.52 0.66 2.94
C ASN A 568 -19.51 0.56 4.12
N VAL A 569 -20.49 1.47 4.20
CA VAL A 569 -21.54 1.50 5.22
C VAL A 569 -22.89 1.38 4.52
N LEU A 570 -23.73 0.46 5.00
CA LEU A 570 -25.06 0.18 4.45
C LEU A 570 -26.16 0.67 5.40
N VAL A 571 -27.26 1.15 4.82
CA VAL A 571 -28.41 1.71 5.55
C VAL A 571 -29.48 0.62 5.71
N ALA A 572 -29.61 0.08 6.92
CA ALA A 572 -30.61 -0.94 7.25
C ALA A 572 -32.00 -0.34 7.47
N SER A 573 -32.06 0.85 8.08
CA SER A 573 -33.26 1.68 8.20
C SER A 573 -32.85 3.16 8.32
N PRO A 574 -33.77 4.13 8.23
CA PRO A 574 -33.45 5.55 8.41
C PRO A 574 -32.78 5.89 9.75
N GLU A 575 -32.92 5.03 10.76
CA GLU A 575 -32.29 5.17 12.09
C GLU A 575 -31.17 4.15 12.35
N CYS A 576 -30.78 3.31 11.39
CA CYS A 576 -29.82 2.22 11.58
C CYS A 576 -28.88 2.02 10.39
N VAL A 577 -27.58 2.19 10.62
CA VAL A 577 -26.50 1.86 9.68
C VAL A 577 -25.66 0.68 10.17
N LYS A 578 -24.99 0.01 9.22
CA LYS A 578 -24.13 -1.15 9.44
C LYS A 578 -22.84 -1.05 8.61
N LEU A 579 -21.71 -1.35 9.25
CA LEU A 579 -20.40 -1.40 8.61
C LEU A 579 -20.22 -2.73 7.84
N GLY A 580 -19.78 -2.63 6.58
CA GLY A 580 -19.57 -3.74 5.65
C GLY A 580 -18.20 -3.69 4.96
N ASP A 581 -18.08 -4.44 3.86
CA ASP A 581 -16.86 -4.73 3.08
C ASP A 581 -15.62 -5.06 3.91
N PHE A 582 -15.48 -6.33 4.26
CA PHE A 582 -14.35 -6.83 5.06
C PHE A 582 -13.20 -7.37 4.17
N GLY A 583 -13.21 -7.13 2.86
CA GLY A 583 -12.24 -7.68 1.91
C GLY A 583 -10.79 -7.21 2.13
N LEU A 584 -10.57 -6.11 2.84
CA LEU A 584 -9.26 -5.62 3.26
C LEU A 584 -8.97 -5.86 4.76
N SER A 585 -9.97 -6.22 5.54
CA SER A 585 -9.88 -6.34 7.00
C SER A 585 -9.03 -7.54 7.44
N ARG A 586 -8.29 -7.39 8.55
CA ARG A 586 -7.42 -8.44 9.11
C ARG A 586 -7.38 -8.37 10.64
N TYR A 587 -7.21 -9.52 11.28
CA TYR A 587 -6.73 -9.59 12.65
C TYR A 587 -5.26 -9.18 12.70
N ILE A 588 -4.87 -8.49 13.78
CA ILE A 588 -3.49 -8.19 14.12
C ILE A 588 -3.07 -9.14 15.26
N GLU A 589 -1.98 -9.88 15.04
CA GLU A 589 -1.23 -10.58 16.08
C GLU A 589 -0.21 -9.59 16.70
N ASP A 590 0.09 -9.73 17.99
CA ASP A 590 0.67 -8.65 18.81
C ASP A 590 1.95 -8.02 18.23
N GLU A 591 2.02 -6.68 18.35
CA GLU A 591 3.10 -5.76 17.93
C GLU A 591 3.50 -5.71 16.43
N GLU A 592 3.03 -6.60 15.54
CA GLU A 592 3.32 -6.50 14.10
C GLU A 592 2.32 -5.65 13.31
N TYR A 593 2.82 -4.70 12.51
CA TYR A 593 2.00 -3.94 11.57
C TYR A 593 2.06 -4.53 10.15
N TYR A 594 0.88 -4.75 9.56
CA TYR A 594 0.75 -5.28 8.20
C TYR A 594 1.19 -4.27 7.14
N LYS A 595 2.06 -4.68 6.19
CA LYS A 595 2.39 -3.94 4.95
C LYS A 595 1.56 -4.47 3.77
N ALA A 596 0.75 -3.61 3.17
CA ALA A 596 -0.12 -3.95 2.03
C ALA A 596 0.60 -4.02 0.67
N SER A 597 0.09 -4.88 -0.22
CA SER A 597 0.51 -4.97 -1.63
C SER A 597 0.08 -3.75 -2.47
N VAL A 598 0.57 -3.68 -3.71
CA VAL A 598 0.45 -2.51 -4.62
C VAL A 598 -0.92 -2.44 -5.33
N THR A 599 -2.02 -2.53 -4.58
CA THR A 599 -3.38 -2.30 -5.13
C THR A 599 -3.78 -0.82 -5.07
N ARG A 600 -4.88 -0.46 -5.75
CA ARG A 600 -5.48 0.89 -5.71
C ARG A 600 -5.92 1.21 -4.27
N LEU A 601 -5.12 1.97 -3.53
CA LEU A 601 -5.43 2.36 -2.15
C LEU A 601 -6.31 3.63 -2.08
N PRO A 602 -7.17 3.76 -1.05
CA PRO A 602 -8.04 4.92 -0.84
C PRO A 602 -7.27 6.09 -0.20
N ILE A 603 -6.25 6.62 -0.89
CA ILE A 603 -5.27 7.58 -0.34
C ILE A 603 -5.93 8.77 0.39
N LYS A 604 -7.04 9.31 -0.11
CA LYS A 604 -7.73 10.47 0.49
C LYS A 604 -8.39 10.20 1.86
N TRP A 605 -8.58 8.93 2.23
CA TRP A 605 -9.10 8.48 3.53
C TRP A 605 -8.01 8.03 4.50
N MET A 606 -6.85 7.64 3.97
CA MET A 606 -5.78 7.03 4.76
C MET A 606 -5.07 8.02 5.67
N SER A 607 -4.53 7.48 6.77
CA SER A 607 -3.65 8.22 7.68
C SER A 607 -2.25 8.41 7.10
N PRO A 608 -1.48 9.41 7.57
CA PRO A 608 -0.12 9.67 7.09
C PRO A 608 0.80 8.45 7.20
N GLU A 609 0.71 7.68 8.29
CA GLU A 609 1.53 6.46 8.47
C GLU A 609 1.09 5.29 7.59
N SER A 610 -0.20 5.18 7.25
CA SER A 610 -0.67 4.22 6.25
C SER A 610 -0.24 4.61 4.84
N ILE A 611 -0.17 5.91 4.51
CA ILE A 611 0.30 6.39 3.20
C ILE A 611 1.81 6.16 3.07
N ASN A 612 2.60 6.68 4.01
CA ASN A 612 4.06 6.70 3.95
C ASN A 612 4.72 5.33 4.22
N PHE A 613 4.19 4.54 5.16
CA PHE A 613 4.84 3.32 5.64
C PHE A 613 4.00 2.05 5.41
N ARG A 614 2.81 2.19 4.81
CA ARG A 614 1.80 1.12 4.66
C ARG A 614 1.37 0.49 5.98
N ARG A 615 1.58 1.17 7.12
CA ARG A 615 1.21 0.71 8.48
C ARG A 615 -0.28 0.89 8.71
N PHE A 616 -0.99 -0.22 8.93
CA PHE A 616 -2.41 -0.23 9.32
C PHE A 616 -2.54 -0.73 10.76
N THR A 617 -3.31 -0.01 11.59
CA THR A 617 -3.53 -0.25 13.02
C THR A 617 -4.90 0.31 13.43
N THR A 618 -5.36 0.05 14.65
CA THR A 618 -6.56 0.71 15.19
C THR A 618 -6.46 2.24 15.14
N ALA A 619 -5.26 2.82 15.33
CA ALA A 619 -5.04 4.26 15.24
C ALA A 619 -5.16 4.82 13.81
N SER A 620 -4.87 4.02 12.76
CA SER A 620 -5.16 4.43 11.37
C SER A 620 -6.65 4.31 11.06
N ASP A 621 -7.34 3.33 11.64
CA ASP A 621 -8.80 3.21 11.54
C ASP A 621 -9.51 4.38 12.23
N VAL A 622 -9.01 4.89 13.37
CA VAL A 622 -9.52 6.11 14.02
C VAL A 622 -9.42 7.34 13.10
N TRP A 623 -8.32 7.46 12.35
CA TRP A 623 -8.17 8.52 11.35
C TRP A 623 -9.20 8.37 10.21
N MET A 624 -9.32 7.17 9.64
CA MET A 624 -10.28 6.87 8.57
C MET A 624 -11.73 7.11 9.04
N PHE A 625 -12.05 6.72 10.28
CA PHE A 625 -13.34 6.97 10.90
C PHE A 625 -13.65 8.47 11.01
N ALA A 626 -12.67 9.32 11.33
CA ALA A 626 -12.88 10.76 11.32
C ALA A 626 -13.06 11.36 9.92
N VAL A 627 -12.41 10.79 8.90
CA VAL A 627 -12.75 11.12 7.49
C VAL A 627 -14.18 10.69 7.16
N CYS A 628 -14.61 9.49 7.57
CA CYS A 628 -15.99 9.02 7.40
C CYS A 628 -17.01 9.92 8.13
N MET A 629 -16.72 10.38 9.36
CA MET A 629 -17.56 11.37 10.04
C MET A 629 -17.66 12.69 9.26
N TRP A 630 -16.55 13.13 8.63
CA TRP A 630 -16.55 14.31 7.77
C TRP A 630 -17.39 14.10 6.50
N GLU A 631 -17.31 12.94 5.85
CA GLU A 631 -18.16 12.57 4.71
C GLU A 631 -19.65 12.58 5.08
N ILE A 632 -20.00 12.01 6.24
CA ILE A 632 -21.39 11.98 6.76
C ILE A 632 -21.94 13.41 6.92
N LEU A 633 -21.21 14.30 7.59
CA LEU A 633 -21.64 15.69 7.79
C LEU A 633 -21.53 16.57 6.55
N SER A 634 -20.78 16.12 5.54
CA SER A 634 -20.67 16.77 4.24
C SER A 634 -21.68 16.23 3.21
N TYR A 635 -22.56 15.31 3.63
CA TYR A 635 -23.55 14.62 2.80
C TYR A 635 -22.92 13.87 1.59
N GLY A 636 -21.93 13.01 1.86
CA GLY A 636 -21.33 12.13 0.86
C GLY A 636 -20.27 12.78 -0.04
N LYS A 637 -19.91 14.06 0.18
CA LYS A 637 -18.80 14.69 -0.55
C LYS A 637 -17.50 13.92 -0.36
N GLN A 638 -16.74 13.74 -1.44
CA GLN A 638 -15.41 13.13 -1.41
C GLN A 638 -14.42 13.99 -0.57
N PRO A 639 -13.65 13.40 0.35
CA PRO A 639 -12.59 14.12 1.07
C PRO A 639 -11.51 14.59 0.10
N PHE A 640 -11.00 15.80 0.29
CA PHE A 640 -9.97 16.40 -0.58
C PHE A 640 -10.32 16.34 -2.08
N PHE A 641 -11.58 16.60 -2.47
CA PHE A 641 -12.01 16.54 -3.87
C PHE A 641 -11.22 17.49 -4.79
N TRP A 642 -10.66 18.57 -4.25
CA TRP A 642 -9.82 19.56 -4.94
C TRP A 642 -8.33 19.15 -5.10
N LEU A 643 -7.93 17.96 -4.64
CA LEU A 643 -6.56 17.45 -4.72
C LEU A 643 -6.47 16.14 -5.51
N GLU A 644 -5.34 15.92 -6.18
CA GLU A 644 -4.94 14.58 -6.62
C GLU A 644 -4.38 13.77 -5.45
N ASN A 645 -4.46 12.43 -5.53
CA ASN A 645 -3.98 11.53 -4.48
C ASN A 645 -2.50 11.75 -4.09
N LYS A 646 -1.65 12.14 -5.06
CA LYS A 646 -0.22 12.38 -4.84
C LYS A 646 0.06 13.60 -3.93
N ASP A 647 -0.84 14.58 -3.92
CA ASP A 647 -0.64 15.86 -3.23
C ASP A 647 -1.19 15.86 -1.80
N VAL A 648 -2.10 14.93 -1.48
CA VAL A 648 -2.74 14.78 -0.16
C VAL A 648 -1.71 14.67 0.96
N ILE A 649 -0.67 13.86 0.79
CA ILE A 649 0.34 13.66 1.85
C ILE A 649 1.10 14.95 2.17
N GLY A 650 1.45 15.74 1.15
CA GLY A 650 2.14 17.03 1.34
C GLY A 650 1.29 18.08 2.04
N VAL A 651 -0.04 17.99 1.93
CA VAL A 651 -1.02 18.80 2.67
C VAL A 651 -1.08 18.34 4.13
N LEU A 652 -1.30 17.04 4.37
CA LEU A 652 -1.37 16.48 5.72
C LEU A 652 -0.09 16.70 6.55
N GLU A 653 1.08 16.61 5.90
CA GLU A 653 2.40 16.82 6.51
C GLU A 653 2.72 18.27 6.89
N ARG A 654 1.98 19.26 6.35
CA ARG A 654 2.06 20.67 6.81
C ARG A 654 1.17 20.95 8.02
N GLY A 655 0.32 20.00 8.40
CA GLY A 655 -0.71 20.18 9.44
C GLY A 655 -2.08 20.57 8.90
N ASP A 656 -2.24 20.75 7.59
CA ASP A 656 -3.53 21.03 6.97
C ASP A 656 -4.49 19.84 7.18
N ARG A 657 -5.79 20.10 7.36
CA ARG A 657 -6.86 19.11 7.59
C ARG A 657 -8.12 19.45 6.78
N LEU A 658 -9.06 18.52 6.69
CA LEU A 658 -10.36 18.76 6.05
C LEU A 658 -11.12 19.88 6.78
N PRO A 659 -11.72 20.86 6.08
CA PRO A 659 -12.38 22.01 6.69
C PRO A 659 -13.67 21.59 7.41
N LYS A 660 -14.07 22.34 8.45
CA LYS A 660 -15.32 22.07 9.18
C LYS A 660 -16.54 22.15 8.24
N PRO A 661 -17.38 21.10 8.12
CA PRO A 661 -18.64 21.17 7.39
C PRO A 661 -19.59 22.21 8.00
N ASP A 662 -20.44 22.84 7.17
CA ASP A 662 -21.27 23.99 7.59
C ASP A 662 -22.13 23.66 8.82
N LEU A 663 -22.92 22.58 8.73
CA LEU A 663 -23.84 22.11 9.77
C LEU A 663 -23.16 21.30 10.89
N CYS A 664 -21.83 21.15 10.88
CA CYS A 664 -21.12 20.38 11.91
C CYS A 664 -21.04 21.17 13.24
N PRO A 665 -21.49 20.58 14.37
CA PRO A 665 -21.30 21.15 15.71
C PRO A 665 -19.80 21.31 16.05
N PRO A 666 -19.37 22.44 16.64
CA PRO A 666 -17.95 22.68 16.95
C PRO A 666 -17.30 21.60 17.83
N ILE A 667 -18.05 21.03 18.78
CA ILE A 667 -17.56 19.96 19.65
C ILE A 667 -17.25 18.67 18.88
N LEU A 668 -18.05 18.35 17.86
CA LEU A 668 -17.85 17.18 17.01
C LEU A 668 -16.67 17.37 16.05
N TYR A 669 -16.50 18.56 15.48
CA TYR A 669 -15.31 18.87 14.69
C TYR A 669 -14.03 18.84 15.55
N THR A 670 -14.09 19.32 16.80
CA THR A 670 -12.97 19.22 17.74
C THR A 670 -12.59 17.75 17.96
N LEU A 671 -13.58 16.85 18.08
CA LEU A 671 -13.35 15.41 18.17
C LEU A 671 -12.68 14.86 16.89
N MET A 672 -13.16 15.24 15.70
CA MET A 672 -12.52 14.87 14.41
C MET A 672 -11.05 15.32 14.36
N THR A 673 -10.75 16.55 14.76
CA THR A 673 -9.37 17.05 14.74
C THR A 673 -8.43 16.30 15.68
N ARG A 674 -8.92 15.76 16.81
CA ARG A 674 -8.15 14.88 17.69
C ARG A 674 -7.90 13.49 17.08
N CYS A 675 -8.84 12.97 16.31
CA CYS A 675 -8.64 11.74 15.52
C CYS A 675 -7.65 11.94 14.37
N TRP A 676 -7.50 13.18 13.87
CA TRP A 676 -6.52 13.55 12.86
C TRP A 676 -5.20 14.09 13.44
N ASP A 677 -4.85 13.74 14.68
CA ASP A 677 -3.48 13.98 15.14
C ASP A 677 -2.47 13.25 14.23
N TYR A 678 -1.35 13.92 13.95
CA TYR A 678 -0.30 13.34 13.12
C TYR A 678 0.36 12.15 13.84
N ASP A 679 0.54 12.22 15.16
CA ASP A 679 1.03 11.11 15.95
C ASP A 679 -0.09 10.08 16.18
N PRO A 680 0.07 8.81 15.76
CA PRO A 680 -0.96 7.78 15.98
C PRO A 680 -1.26 7.51 17.45
N SER A 681 -0.32 7.78 18.37
CA SER A 681 -0.48 7.50 19.80
C SER A 681 -1.30 8.54 20.56
N GLU A 682 -1.43 9.76 20.04
CA GLU A 682 -2.23 10.85 20.63
C GLU A 682 -3.72 10.78 20.21
N ARG A 683 -4.06 9.90 19.25
CA ARG A 683 -5.44 9.71 18.76
C ARG A 683 -6.28 8.97 19.82
N PRO A 684 -7.54 9.37 20.06
CA PRO A 684 -8.42 8.68 21.03
C PRO A 684 -8.79 7.27 20.58
N LYS A 685 -9.03 6.35 21.53
CA LYS A 685 -9.47 4.97 21.21
C LYS A 685 -10.96 4.93 20.86
N PHE A 686 -11.41 3.87 20.18
CA PHE A 686 -12.82 3.78 19.78
C PHE A 686 -13.77 3.74 20.98
N LYS A 687 -13.36 3.13 22.09
CA LYS A 687 -14.11 3.21 23.36
C LYS A 687 -14.37 4.65 23.82
N ASP A 688 -13.38 5.53 23.74
CA ASP A 688 -13.49 6.94 24.16
C ASP A 688 -14.34 7.75 23.18
N LEU A 689 -14.27 7.40 21.88
CA LEU A 689 -15.09 7.98 20.83
C LEU A 689 -16.57 7.61 20.98
N VAL A 690 -16.90 6.37 21.34
CA VAL A 690 -18.28 5.95 21.60
C VAL A 690 -18.90 6.76 22.74
N CYS A 691 -18.18 6.97 23.85
CA CYS A 691 -18.63 7.83 24.95
C CYS A 691 -18.85 9.28 24.47
N SER A 692 -17.83 9.87 23.84
CA SER A 692 -17.87 11.27 23.37
C SER A 692 -19.01 11.51 22.37
N LEU A 693 -19.21 10.60 21.42
CA LEU A 693 -20.29 10.69 20.42
C LEU A 693 -21.67 10.45 21.02
N SER A 694 -21.78 9.63 22.07
CA SER A 694 -23.04 9.43 22.78
C SER A 694 -23.49 10.71 23.48
N ASP A 695 -22.57 11.40 24.16
CA ASP A 695 -22.88 12.66 24.86
C ASP A 695 -23.24 13.77 23.86
N ILE A 696 -22.48 13.89 22.77
CA ILE A 696 -22.76 14.84 21.68
C ILE A 696 -24.12 14.54 21.03
N TYR A 697 -24.45 13.27 20.75
CA TYR A 697 -25.73 12.86 20.19
C TYR A 697 -26.91 13.25 21.10
N LEU A 698 -26.81 12.99 22.42
CA LEU A 698 -27.84 13.35 23.38
C LEU A 698 -28.04 14.87 23.43
N MET A 699 -26.95 15.65 23.48
CA MET A 699 -27.00 17.12 23.48
C MET A 699 -27.71 17.67 22.24
N GLU A 700 -27.29 17.25 21.04
CA GLU A 700 -27.87 17.72 19.76
C GLU A 700 -29.32 17.23 19.58
N LYS A 701 -29.67 16.06 20.11
CA LYS A 701 -31.04 15.54 20.10
C LYS A 701 -31.98 16.38 20.97
N GLU A 702 -31.56 16.81 22.16
CA GLU A 702 -32.39 17.69 23.00
C GLU A 702 -32.48 19.11 22.41
N LEU A 703 -31.39 19.65 21.84
CA LEU A 703 -31.41 20.93 21.12
C LEU A 703 -32.40 20.91 19.94
N ALA A 704 -32.42 19.85 19.15
CA ALA A 704 -33.37 19.70 18.04
C ALA A 704 -34.83 19.65 18.51
N LYS A 705 -35.13 18.95 19.61
CA LYS A 705 -36.48 18.94 20.22
C LYS A 705 -36.89 20.32 20.74
N GLU A 706 -35.97 21.05 21.38
CA GLU A 706 -36.24 22.39 21.87
C GLU A 706 -36.51 23.35 20.71
N GLN A 707 -35.74 23.28 19.63
CA GLN A 707 -35.96 24.08 18.43
C GLN A 707 -37.28 23.73 17.74
N GLU A 708 -37.66 22.45 17.67
CA GLU A 708 -38.98 22.04 17.17
C GLU A 708 -40.11 22.58 18.06
N ARG A 709 -39.98 22.48 19.39
CA ARG A 709 -40.94 23.04 20.34
C ARG A 709 -41.09 24.55 20.13
N ASN A 710 -39.98 25.29 20.02
CA ASN A 710 -39.99 26.73 19.81
C ASN A 710 -40.63 27.12 18.46
N ASN A 711 -40.40 26.33 17.40
CA ASN A 711 -41.06 26.53 16.11
C ASN A 711 -42.58 26.31 16.20
N ARG A 712 -43.06 25.32 16.98
CA ARG A 712 -44.49 25.06 17.22
C ARG A 712 -45.18 26.15 18.06
N HIS A 713 -44.44 26.94 18.85
CA HIS A 713 -45.00 28.00 19.71
C HIS A 713 -44.95 29.41 19.07
N ARG A 714 -44.52 29.53 17.80
CA ARG A 714 -44.57 30.80 17.06
C ARG A 714 -45.97 31.02 16.48
N PRO A 715 -46.72 32.07 16.85
CA PRO A 715 -47.97 32.40 16.17
C PRO A 715 -47.71 32.79 14.70
N PRO A 716 -48.71 32.70 13.81
CA PRO A 716 -48.54 33.07 12.41
C PRO A 716 -48.10 34.54 12.29
N LYS A 717 -47.17 34.82 11.38
CA LYS A 717 -46.78 36.21 11.08
C LYS A 717 -48.01 37.00 10.64
N ILE A 718 -48.37 38.01 11.42
CA ILE A 718 -49.33 39.03 10.99
C ILE A 718 -48.74 39.76 9.78
N LEU A 719 -49.62 40.01 8.80
CA LEU A 719 -49.36 40.66 7.52
C LEU A 719 -48.49 41.92 7.66
N GLU A 720 -47.35 41.97 6.96
CA GLU A 720 -46.56 43.21 6.85
C GLU A 720 -47.26 44.21 5.90
N PRO A 721 -47.44 45.49 6.31
CA PRO A 721 -47.80 46.56 5.37
C PRO A 721 -46.56 46.99 4.56
N PRO A 722 -46.73 47.47 3.31
CA PRO A 722 -45.63 47.65 2.38
C PRO A 722 -44.81 48.95 2.58
N SER A 723 -43.52 48.85 2.26
CA SER A 723 -42.57 49.92 1.87
C SER A 723 -42.40 51.14 2.81
N PHE A 724 -41.28 51.18 3.53
CA PHE A 724 -40.74 52.43 4.08
C PHE A 724 -40.22 53.34 2.97
N GLN A 725 -40.67 54.60 2.95
CA GLN A 725 -39.96 55.70 2.29
C GLN A 725 -38.82 56.21 3.18
N GLU A 726 -37.76 56.71 2.54
CA GLU A 726 -36.54 57.19 3.20
C GLU A 726 -36.74 58.58 3.83
N PRO A 727 -36.33 58.81 5.10
CA PRO A 727 -36.57 60.08 5.78
C PRO A 727 -35.48 61.14 5.48
N PRO A 728 -35.84 62.45 5.38
CA PRO A 728 -34.90 63.51 5.01
C PRO A 728 -33.93 63.90 6.14
N PRO A 729 -32.77 64.53 5.80
CA PRO A 729 -31.70 64.81 6.75
C PRO A 729 -32.02 65.94 7.75
N LYS A 730 -31.53 65.81 8.99
CA LYS A 730 -31.73 66.79 10.08
C LYS A 730 -30.75 67.98 9.99
N PRO A 731 -31.21 69.22 10.26
CA PRO A 731 -30.33 70.40 10.31
C PRO A 731 -29.52 70.51 11.61
N SER A 732 -28.40 71.22 11.53
CA SER A 732 -27.39 71.37 12.59
C SER A 732 -27.83 72.25 13.77
N ARG A 733 -27.36 71.95 14.99
CA ARG A 733 -27.55 72.79 16.19
C ARG A 733 -26.22 73.44 16.64
N PRO A 734 -26.19 74.75 16.97
CA PRO A 734 -24.95 75.45 17.33
C PRO A 734 -24.48 75.19 18.78
N ARG A 735 -23.20 75.51 19.03
CA ARG A 735 -22.48 75.36 20.32
C ARG A 735 -22.97 76.33 21.40
N TYR A 736 -22.89 75.91 22.66
CA TYR A 736 -22.73 76.80 23.82
C TYR A 736 -21.78 76.19 24.87
N LYS A 737 -21.12 77.02 25.69
CA LYS A 737 -20.19 76.63 26.76
C LYS A 737 -20.65 77.18 28.14
N PRO A 738 -20.09 76.69 29.28
CA PRO A 738 -20.82 76.60 30.56
C PRO A 738 -20.37 77.60 31.65
N PRO A 739 -21.05 77.60 32.82
CA PRO A 739 -20.50 78.01 34.12
C PRO A 739 -20.41 76.83 35.15
N PRO A 740 -19.73 76.98 36.32
CA PRO A 740 -19.15 75.85 37.06
C PRO A 740 -19.61 75.59 38.52
N GLN A 741 -19.37 74.33 38.96
CA GLN A 741 -19.00 73.79 40.30
C GLN A 741 -19.50 74.40 41.64
N SER A 742 -20.23 73.58 42.42
CA SER A 742 -20.05 73.30 43.87
C SER A 742 -21.16 72.34 44.37
N ASN A 743 -20.91 71.10 44.82
CA ASN A 743 -20.43 70.63 46.14
C ASN A 743 -21.49 70.46 47.27
N LEU A 744 -21.58 69.19 47.76
CA LEU A 744 -21.91 68.71 49.12
C LEU A 744 -23.35 68.33 49.57
N LEU A 745 -23.40 67.10 50.12
CA LEU A 745 -24.18 66.57 51.26
C LEU A 745 -25.67 66.11 51.12
N ALA A 746 -25.95 64.99 51.79
CA ALA A 746 -27.25 64.34 52.05
C ALA A 746 -27.54 64.42 53.60
N PRO A 747 -28.49 63.69 54.26
CA PRO A 747 -29.56 62.76 53.82
C PRO A 747 -30.93 62.88 54.61
N LYS A 748 -31.84 61.89 54.47
CA LYS A 748 -33.08 61.55 55.27
C LYS A 748 -34.34 62.41 54.98
N LEU A 749 -35.52 61.89 54.57
CA LEU A 749 -36.47 60.82 55.04
C LEU A 749 -37.55 61.32 56.04
N GLN A 750 -38.85 61.23 55.68
CA GLN A 750 -39.97 60.62 56.46
C GLN A 750 -41.40 60.83 55.86
N PHE A 751 -42.19 59.73 55.71
CA PHE A 751 -43.64 59.52 56.04
C PHE A 751 -44.76 60.34 55.31
N GLN A 752 -46.05 59.94 55.12
CA GLN A 752 -46.94 58.79 55.49
C GLN A 752 -48.15 58.72 54.48
N VAL A 753 -48.56 57.58 53.84
CA VAL A 753 -49.68 56.61 54.12
C VAL A 753 -51.09 57.29 54.25
N PRO A 754 -52.25 56.73 53.79
CA PRO A 754 -52.67 55.34 53.45
C PRO A 754 -53.20 55.16 51.99
N GLU A 755 -53.78 54.05 51.47
CA GLU A 755 -54.07 52.66 51.93
C GLU A 755 -54.20 51.66 50.74
N GLY A 756 -54.52 50.37 51.01
CA GLY A 756 -55.33 49.52 50.09
C GLY A 756 -54.66 48.35 49.33
N LEU A 757 -54.84 47.13 49.88
CA LEU A 757 -54.87 45.80 49.20
C LEU A 757 -53.57 45.04 48.77
N CYS A 758 -53.39 43.90 49.46
CA CYS A 758 -52.86 42.58 49.03
C CYS A 758 -51.35 42.42 48.72
N ALA A 759 -50.54 41.73 49.55
CA ALA A 759 -50.50 40.28 49.88
C ALA A 759 -49.62 39.45 48.91
N SER A 760 -48.76 38.49 49.31
CA SER A 760 -48.44 37.95 50.65
C SER A 760 -47.23 36.98 50.66
N SER A 761 -46.37 37.11 51.69
CA SER A 761 -45.83 36.05 52.61
C SER A 761 -45.07 34.77 52.14
N PRO A 762 -44.29 34.12 53.06
CA PRO A 762 -43.01 33.47 52.70
C PRO A 762 -42.77 32.07 53.36
N THR A 763 -41.49 31.75 53.68
CA THR A 763 -40.99 30.71 54.64
C THR A 763 -41.00 29.24 54.15
N LEU A 764 -40.15 28.28 54.54
CA LEU A 764 -39.03 28.05 55.51
C LEU A 764 -37.87 27.30 54.76
N THR A 765 -36.65 26.99 55.24
CA THR A 765 -36.07 26.87 56.60
C THR A 765 -34.53 27.08 56.55
N SER A 766 -33.93 27.43 57.69
CA SER A 766 -32.49 27.28 58.04
C SER A 766 -32.43 26.83 59.53
N PRO A 767 -31.29 26.59 60.23
CA PRO A 767 -29.87 26.77 59.88
C PRO A 767 -28.86 25.71 60.47
N ILE A 768 -27.55 25.93 60.28
CA ILE A 768 -26.43 25.92 61.28
C ILE A 768 -26.09 24.70 62.21
N GLU A 769 -24.76 24.46 62.31
CA GLU A 769 -23.92 23.93 63.43
C GLU A 769 -23.47 22.45 63.64
N TYR A 770 -22.17 22.36 63.98
CA TYR A 770 -21.41 21.40 64.80
C TYR A 770 -21.63 19.87 64.69
N GLN A 771 -20.60 19.14 64.20
CA GLN A 771 -19.63 18.41 65.06
C GLN A 771 -18.55 17.64 64.25
N SER A 772 -17.34 17.64 64.79
CA SER A 772 -16.26 16.64 64.59
C SER A 772 -15.97 16.10 66.01
N PRO A 773 -15.60 14.81 66.26
CA PRO A 773 -14.45 14.15 65.62
C PRO A 773 -14.44 12.60 65.49
N ALA A 774 -13.39 12.07 64.82
CA ALA A 774 -12.68 10.79 65.06
C ALA A 774 -13.45 9.43 64.97
N ASN A 775 -12.88 8.30 64.50
CA ASN A 775 -11.54 7.89 64.04
C ASN A 775 -11.69 7.11 62.70
N SER A 776 -10.83 7.25 61.69
CA SER A 776 -9.62 6.42 61.42
C SER A 776 -9.27 6.59 59.91
N LEU A 777 -8.08 6.29 59.36
CA LEU A 777 -6.76 5.86 59.87
C LEU A 777 -5.67 6.25 58.82
N HIS A 778 -4.42 6.40 59.25
CA HIS A 778 -3.16 6.45 58.46
C HIS A 778 -2.89 7.55 57.40
N THR A 779 -1.77 8.23 57.63
CA THR A 779 -0.88 8.99 56.72
C THR A 779 0.43 9.21 57.51
N PRO A 780 1.56 9.73 56.96
CA PRO A 780 2.03 9.91 55.56
C PRO A 780 3.43 9.23 55.41
N PRO A 781 4.40 9.62 54.54
CA PRO A 781 4.37 10.49 53.35
C PRO A 781 4.97 9.86 52.07
N LEU A 782 4.77 10.52 50.92
CA LEU A 782 5.56 10.29 49.69
C LEU A 782 6.36 11.54 49.33
N ASN A 783 7.63 11.34 48.97
CA ASN A 783 8.58 12.40 48.64
C ASN A 783 9.03 12.25 47.18
N ARG A 784 8.80 13.30 46.37
CA ARG A 784 9.45 13.68 45.08
C ARG A 784 9.86 12.57 44.09
N HIS A 785 9.51 12.76 42.81
CA HIS A 785 10.49 13.13 41.75
C HIS A 785 9.81 13.57 40.43
N ASN A 786 9.96 14.86 40.12
CA ASN A 786 10.37 15.45 38.85
C ASN A 786 9.83 14.88 37.51
N VAL A 787 8.76 15.50 36.99
CA VAL A 787 8.48 15.55 35.54
C VAL A 787 9.11 16.82 34.96
N PHE A 788 10.11 16.68 34.08
CA PHE A 788 10.69 17.82 33.36
C PHE A 788 9.85 18.18 32.13
N LYS A 789 9.51 19.47 32.01
CA LYS A 789 8.74 20.06 30.91
C LYS A 789 9.42 19.87 29.54
N ARG A 790 8.62 19.71 28.48
CA ARG A 790 8.97 20.18 27.13
C ARG A 790 8.26 21.50 26.85
N HIS A 791 8.96 22.44 26.22
CA HIS A 791 8.39 23.70 25.77
C HIS A 791 7.69 23.51 24.42
N SER A 792 6.41 23.90 24.35
CA SER A 792 5.77 24.46 23.17
C SER A 792 5.15 25.81 23.55
N MET A 793 4.83 26.67 22.58
CA MET A 793 4.70 28.10 22.86
C MET A 793 3.40 28.50 23.59
N ARG A 794 3.59 29.18 24.74
CA ARG A 794 2.67 30.13 25.39
C ARG A 794 1.25 29.64 25.74
N GLU A 795 1.20 28.79 26.78
CA GLU A 795 0.17 28.94 27.82
C GLU A 795 0.51 30.15 28.72
N GLU A 796 0.05 31.34 28.36
CA GLU A 796 -0.16 32.43 29.32
C GLU A 796 -1.56 33.02 29.06
N ASP A 797 -2.30 33.33 30.13
CA ASP A 797 -3.64 33.94 30.15
C ASP A 797 -4.87 33.10 29.76
N PHE A 798 -4.97 31.84 30.24
CA PHE A 798 -6.27 31.17 30.41
C PHE A 798 -6.60 30.92 31.89
N LEU A 799 -7.34 31.86 32.49
CA LEU A 799 -8.03 31.64 33.76
C LEU A 799 -9.14 30.60 33.55
N ARG A 800 -9.09 29.46 34.26
CA ARG A 800 -10.21 28.51 34.30
C ARG A 800 -11.39 29.17 35.03
N PRO A 801 -12.56 29.36 34.40
CA PRO A 801 -13.74 29.88 35.08
C PRO A 801 -14.22 28.89 36.13
N SER A 802 -14.53 29.41 37.31
CA SER A 802 -15.04 28.66 38.46
C SER A 802 -16.54 28.39 38.38
N SER A 803 -17.27 29.14 37.54
CA SER A 803 -18.71 29.02 37.36
C SER A 803 -19.14 29.14 35.88
N ARG A 804 -20.37 28.69 35.59
CA ARG A 804 -20.99 28.73 34.26
C ARG A 804 -21.14 30.16 33.71
N GLU A 805 -21.37 31.13 34.59
CA GLU A 805 -21.57 32.55 34.24
C GLU A 805 -20.25 33.26 33.94
N GLU A 806 -19.18 32.87 34.63
CA GLU A 806 -17.82 33.37 34.40
C GLU A 806 -17.28 32.87 33.05
N ALA A 807 -17.58 31.60 32.70
CA ALA A 807 -17.29 31.03 31.38
C ALA A 807 -18.01 31.78 30.24
N GLN A 808 -19.27 32.16 30.43
CA GLN A 808 -20.03 32.94 29.44
C GLN A 808 -19.42 34.33 29.19
N LYS A 809 -19.01 35.05 30.25
CA LYS A 809 -18.38 36.37 30.11
C LYS A 809 -17.02 36.31 29.41
N LEU A 810 -16.19 35.31 29.73
CA LEU A 810 -14.92 35.09 29.02
C LEU A 810 -15.15 34.78 27.54
N TRP A 811 -16.16 33.97 27.21
CA TRP A 811 -16.53 33.65 25.84
C TRP A 811 -17.00 34.87 25.04
N GLU A 812 -17.79 35.77 25.64
CA GLU A 812 -18.20 37.01 24.97
C GLU A 812 -17.04 37.98 24.73
N LEU A 813 -16.08 38.05 25.66
CA LEU A 813 -14.87 38.87 25.53
C LEU A 813 -13.97 38.35 24.40
N GLU A 814 -13.75 37.03 24.33
CA GLU A 814 -12.95 36.40 23.27
C GLU A 814 -13.64 36.51 21.89
N ARG A 815 -14.97 36.43 21.83
CA ARG A 815 -15.77 36.68 20.61
C ARG A 815 -15.57 38.11 20.09
N LEU A 816 -15.50 39.11 20.99
CA LEU A 816 -15.27 40.50 20.61
C LEU A 816 -13.82 40.71 20.10
N LYS A 817 -12.85 40.08 20.77
CA LYS A 817 -11.43 40.09 20.40
C LYS A 817 -11.18 39.44 19.04
N MET A 818 -11.79 38.29 18.74
CA MET A 818 -11.73 37.68 17.41
C MET A 818 -12.33 38.57 16.32
N ARG A 819 -13.45 39.27 16.58
CA ARG A 819 -14.02 40.21 15.62
C ARG A 819 -13.08 41.38 15.32
N GLN A 820 -12.39 41.91 16.31
CA GLN A 820 -11.35 42.94 16.10
C GLN A 820 -10.16 42.43 15.27
N VAL A 821 -9.76 41.16 15.43
CA VAL A 821 -8.68 40.55 14.62
C VAL A 821 -9.13 40.40 13.16
N LEU A 822 -10.37 39.95 12.92
CA LEU A 822 -10.92 39.82 11.57
C LEU A 822 -11.05 41.17 10.85
N ASP A 823 -11.57 42.20 11.52
CA ASP A 823 -11.62 43.57 10.96
C ASP A 823 -10.21 44.07 10.60
N LYS A 824 -9.21 43.75 11.42
CA LYS A 824 -7.81 44.14 11.19
C LYS A 824 -7.21 43.41 9.98
N GLN A 825 -7.44 42.11 9.84
CA GLN A 825 -7.02 41.34 8.67
C GLN A 825 -7.73 41.80 7.39
N GLN A 826 -9.04 42.08 7.44
CA GLN A 826 -9.79 42.57 6.29
C GLN A 826 -9.31 43.96 5.85
N LYS A 827 -8.94 44.83 6.79
CA LYS A 827 -8.35 46.13 6.47
C LYS A 827 -6.96 46.00 5.84
N GLN A 828 -6.13 45.11 6.38
CA GLN A 828 -4.78 44.86 5.87
C GLN A 828 -4.80 44.24 4.46
N MET A 829 -5.76 43.34 4.18
CA MET A 829 -6.02 42.82 2.83
C MET A 829 -6.42 43.92 1.82
N VAL A 830 -7.17 44.94 2.24
CA VAL A 830 -7.54 46.08 1.38
C VAL A 830 -6.33 46.99 1.13
N GLU A 831 -5.47 47.18 2.13
CA GLU A 831 -4.21 47.92 2.00
C GLU A 831 -3.24 47.20 1.02
N ASP A 832 -3.07 45.88 1.14
CA ASP A 832 -2.29 45.07 0.20
C ASP A 832 -2.87 45.09 -1.23
N TYR A 833 -4.19 45.05 -1.39
CA TYR A 833 -4.84 45.13 -2.71
C TYR A 833 -4.66 46.50 -3.37
N GLN A 834 -4.61 47.58 -2.57
CA GLN A 834 -4.29 48.92 -3.07
C GLN A 834 -2.82 49.06 -3.44
N TRP A 835 -1.92 48.44 -2.68
CA TRP A 835 -0.49 48.40 -2.96
C TRP A 835 -0.19 47.65 -4.27
N LEU A 836 -0.77 46.46 -4.47
CA LEU A 836 -0.68 45.68 -5.71
C LEU A 836 -1.18 46.47 -6.93
N ARG A 837 -2.27 47.24 -6.81
CA ARG A 837 -2.76 48.14 -7.89
C ARG A 837 -1.86 49.34 -8.17
N GLN A 838 -1.00 49.75 -7.24
CA GLN A 838 0.00 50.78 -7.47
C GLN A 838 1.24 50.18 -8.15
N GLU A 839 1.62 48.98 -7.77
CA GLU A 839 2.74 48.23 -8.37
C GLU A 839 2.42 47.83 -9.83
N GLU A 840 1.19 47.38 -10.11
CA GLU A 840 0.69 47.08 -11.47
C GLU A 840 0.78 48.31 -12.40
N LYS A 841 0.54 49.53 -11.88
CA LYS A 841 0.70 50.79 -12.64
C LYS A 841 2.15 51.22 -12.86
N SER A 842 3.11 50.62 -12.14
CA SER A 842 4.54 50.91 -12.31
C SER A 842 5.23 50.03 -13.35
N LEU A 843 4.51 49.03 -13.88
CA LEU A 843 5.04 47.98 -14.76
C LEU A 843 4.60 48.10 -16.23
N ASP A 844 4.09 49.26 -16.67
CA ASP A 844 3.62 49.50 -18.04
C ASP A 844 4.57 50.45 -18.83
N PRO A 845 5.41 49.94 -19.75
CA PRO A 845 6.39 50.75 -20.49
C PRO A 845 5.98 51.01 -21.96
N THR A 846 4.89 51.75 -22.22
CA THR A 846 4.60 52.22 -23.61
C THR A 846 4.04 53.65 -23.76
N VAL A 847 4.90 54.67 -23.70
CA VAL A 847 4.72 55.91 -24.49
C VAL A 847 6.09 56.46 -24.94
N PHE A 848 6.41 56.40 -26.24
CA PHE A 848 6.88 57.58 -27.02
C PHE A 848 7.04 57.28 -28.53
N MET A 849 6.10 57.85 -29.30
CA MET A 849 6.15 58.30 -30.70
C MET A 849 6.30 57.35 -31.91
N ASN A 850 5.48 57.71 -32.90
CA ASN A 850 5.33 57.25 -34.27
C ASN A 850 6.12 58.16 -35.24
N ASN A 851 6.55 57.66 -36.42
CA ASN A 851 6.50 58.41 -37.69
C ASN A 851 7.01 57.63 -38.93
N ASN A 852 6.17 57.62 -39.98
CA ASN A 852 6.45 57.68 -41.43
C ASN A 852 6.97 56.45 -42.23
N LEU A 853 6.14 56.07 -43.22
CA LEU A 853 6.36 55.29 -44.47
C LEU A 853 7.20 56.08 -45.53
N PRO A 854 7.52 55.62 -46.79
CA PRO A 854 6.88 54.61 -47.69
C PRO A 854 7.89 53.72 -48.53
N PRO A 855 7.60 53.18 -49.76
CA PRO A 855 6.80 51.97 -50.08
C PRO A 855 7.43 51.02 -51.18
N VAL A 856 6.58 50.17 -51.82
CA VAL A 856 6.66 49.41 -53.12
C VAL A 856 6.44 47.89 -52.89
N SER A 857 5.30 47.23 -53.19
CA SER A 857 4.46 47.06 -54.41
C SER A 857 4.89 45.91 -55.35
N GLY A 858 4.01 44.93 -55.61
CA GLY A 858 4.17 43.93 -56.71
C GLY A 858 3.40 42.61 -56.50
N ALA A 859 2.67 42.13 -57.53
CA ALA A 859 1.89 40.88 -57.51
C ALA A 859 2.56 39.74 -58.31
N GLY A 860 2.04 38.50 -58.22
CA GLY A 860 2.44 37.34 -59.05
C GLY A 860 2.04 37.45 -60.54
N PRO A 861 2.12 36.38 -61.38
CA PRO A 861 1.68 35.00 -61.07
C PRO A 861 2.45 33.81 -61.76
N ARG A 862 2.00 32.56 -61.50
CA ARG A 862 1.89 31.31 -62.34
C ARG A 862 3.02 30.95 -63.37
N GLU A 863 3.39 29.69 -63.63
CA GLU A 863 2.55 28.52 -64.02
C GLU A 863 3.39 27.22 -64.23
N SER A 864 2.75 26.04 -64.10
CA SER A 864 2.90 24.72 -64.79
C SER A 864 4.28 24.06 -65.12
N GLY A 865 4.44 22.73 -65.27
CA GLY A 865 3.53 21.56 -65.08
C GLY A 865 3.87 20.36 -66.00
N SER A 866 3.61 19.11 -65.56
CA SER A 866 3.81 17.81 -66.29
C SER A 866 5.28 17.33 -66.44
N GLY A 867 5.68 16.04 -66.38
CA GLY A 867 4.97 14.73 -66.38
C GLY A 867 5.53 13.81 -67.50
N SER A 868 5.50 12.46 -67.51
CA SER A 868 5.03 11.42 -66.56
C SER A 868 5.34 9.98 -67.10
N THR A 869 4.77 8.91 -66.49
CA THR A 869 4.54 7.50 -66.98
C THR A 869 5.64 6.42 -66.83
N LYS A 870 5.36 5.10 -66.66
CA LYS A 870 4.19 4.23 -66.25
C LYS A 870 4.74 2.79 -65.94
N PHE A 871 4.09 1.88 -65.18
CA PHE A 871 3.02 0.87 -65.54
C PHE A 871 2.62 0.08 -64.25
N THR A 872 1.38 0.03 -63.72
CA THR A 872 0.25 -0.98 -63.84
C THR A 872 0.57 -2.47 -63.57
N GLY A 873 -0.28 -3.39 -63.02
CA GLY A 873 -1.75 -3.44 -62.75
C GLY A 873 -2.21 -4.80 -62.06
N PRO A 874 -3.54 -5.09 -61.88
CA PRO A 874 -4.11 -5.90 -60.75
C PRO A 874 -4.79 -7.27 -61.12
N PRO A 875 -5.42 -8.06 -60.18
CA PRO A 875 -6.89 -7.95 -59.90
C PRO A 875 -7.52 -8.46 -58.53
N GLN A 876 -8.59 -7.76 -58.10
CA GLN A 876 -9.91 -8.19 -57.50
C GLN A 876 -10.14 -8.96 -56.15
N LYS A 877 -11.38 -8.77 -55.61
CA LYS A 877 -12.04 -9.28 -54.35
C LYS A 877 -13.42 -9.90 -54.66
N PRO A 878 -14.01 -10.75 -53.78
CA PRO A 878 -15.36 -10.48 -53.22
C PRO A 878 -15.53 -10.94 -51.71
N PRO A 879 -16.73 -11.09 -51.07
CA PRO A 879 -17.42 -9.97 -50.35
C PRO A 879 -18.11 -10.25 -48.96
N ARG A 880 -18.21 -9.20 -48.09
CA ARG A 880 -19.19 -8.94 -46.97
C ARG A 880 -19.29 -10.02 -45.83
N LEU A 881 -19.80 -9.78 -44.60
CA LEU A 881 -20.58 -8.74 -43.88
C LEU A 881 -19.94 -8.51 -42.48
N GLY A 882 -20.13 -7.43 -41.71
CA GLY A 882 -20.78 -6.14 -41.95
C GLY A 882 -20.57 -5.24 -40.72
N ALA A 883 -19.76 -4.19 -40.83
CA ALA A 883 -19.62 -3.16 -39.81
C ALA A 883 -20.55 -2.01 -40.16
N GLN A 884 -21.61 -1.80 -39.37
CA GLN A 884 -22.45 -0.61 -39.51
C GLN A 884 -21.68 0.62 -39.04
N SER A 885 -21.90 1.73 -39.74
CA SER A 885 -21.32 3.03 -39.42
C SER A 885 -21.74 3.49 -38.04
N ILE A 886 -20.76 3.73 -37.16
CA ILE A 886 -20.98 4.50 -35.93
C ILE A 886 -21.26 5.94 -36.36
N HIS A 887 -22.55 6.30 -36.42
CA HIS A 887 -22.94 7.71 -36.32
C HIS A 887 -22.50 8.22 -34.94
N PRO A 888 -21.94 9.44 -34.83
CA PRO A 888 -21.67 10.03 -33.53
C PRO A 888 -22.98 10.23 -32.78
N THR A 889 -23.14 9.56 -31.64
CA THR A 889 -24.31 9.70 -30.76
C THR A 889 -24.38 11.13 -30.21
N PRO A 890 -25.47 11.89 -30.39
CA PRO A 890 -25.54 13.26 -29.88
C PRO A 890 -25.65 13.32 -28.35
N THR A 891 -24.81 14.13 -27.71
CA THR A 891 -25.11 14.67 -26.38
C THR A 891 -26.21 15.72 -26.50
N ALA A 892 -27.45 15.27 -26.27
CA ALA A 892 -28.72 16.01 -26.34
C ALA A 892 -29.12 16.57 -27.72
N ASN A 893 -30.43 16.56 -28.02
CA ASN A 893 -31.03 17.09 -29.25
C ASN A 893 -31.10 18.63 -29.23
N LEU A 894 -29.93 19.27 -29.22
CA LEU A 894 -29.76 20.72 -29.42
C LEU A 894 -29.56 21.04 -30.91
N ASP A 895 -30.21 22.10 -31.39
CA ASP A 895 -29.85 22.71 -32.68
C ASP A 895 -28.45 23.33 -32.57
N ARG A 896 -27.51 22.86 -33.41
CA ARG A 896 -26.10 23.32 -33.45
C ARG A 896 -25.80 24.26 -34.61
N THR A 897 -26.80 24.60 -35.43
CA THR A 897 -26.60 25.29 -36.72
C THR A 897 -25.95 26.67 -36.56
N ASP A 898 -26.26 27.38 -35.47
CA ASP A 898 -25.73 28.72 -35.14
C ASP A 898 -24.89 28.75 -33.83
N ASP A 899 -24.45 27.60 -33.30
CA ASP A 899 -23.72 27.56 -32.01
C ASP A 899 -22.22 27.89 -32.18
N THR A 900 -21.87 29.16 -31.93
CA THR A 900 -20.50 29.69 -32.05
C THR A 900 -19.51 29.00 -31.13
N VAL A 901 -19.92 28.58 -29.93
CA VAL A 901 -19.06 27.87 -28.98
C VAL A 901 -18.76 26.46 -29.49
N TYR A 902 -19.79 25.74 -29.95
CA TYR A 902 -19.63 24.42 -30.58
C TYR A 902 -18.67 24.47 -31.78
N SER A 903 -18.84 25.48 -32.64
CA SER A 903 -17.98 25.69 -33.82
C SER A 903 -16.51 25.92 -33.43
N ASN A 904 -16.26 26.77 -32.43
CA ASN A 904 -14.91 27.06 -31.93
C ASN A 904 -14.25 25.86 -31.22
N VAL A 905 -15.02 25.00 -30.53
CA VAL A 905 -14.50 23.73 -29.98
C VAL A 905 -14.09 22.79 -31.10
N MET A 906 -14.89 22.66 -32.16
CA MET A 906 -14.52 21.85 -33.33
C MET A 906 -13.28 22.40 -34.06
N ASP A 907 -13.10 23.73 -34.14
CA ASP A 907 -11.87 24.35 -34.65
C ASP A 907 -10.64 24.05 -33.78
N LEU A 908 -10.79 24.01 -32.45
CA LEU A 908 -9.72 23.65 -31.54
C LEU A 908 -9.34 22.16 -31.66
N VAL A 909 -10.33 21.26 -31.71
CA VAL A 909 -10.12 19.82 -31.95
C VAL A 909 -9.46 19.58 -33.31
N ARG A 910 -9.87 20.29 -34.37
CA ARG A 910 -9.20 20.25 -35.68
C ARG A 910 -7.74 20.69 -35.60
N ALA A 911 -7.43 21.77 -34.88
CA ALA A 911 -6.05 22.23 -34.69
C ALA A 911 -5.19 21.21 -33.92
N VAL A 912 -5.74 20.53 -32.90
CA VAL A 912 -5.05 19.46 -32.17
C VAL A 912 -4.80 18.22 -33.05
N LEU A 913 -5.78 17.83 -33.89
CA LEU A 913 -5.61 16.75 -34.85
C LEU A 913 -4.58 17.09 -35.93
N GLN A 914 -4.53 18.34 -36.38
CA GLN A 914 -3.50 18.83 -37.31
C GLN A 914 -2.11 18.78 -36.67
N LEU A 915 -1.96 19.26 -35.44
CA LEU A 915 -0.72 19.12 -34.66
C LEU A 915 -0.28 17.66 -34.59
N LYS A 916 -1.21 16.73 -34.27
CA LYS A 916 -0.92 15.29 -34.22
C LYS A 916 -0.42 14.71 -35.55
N ASN A 917 -0.95 15.17 -36.67
CA ASN A 917 -0.58 14.66 -37.99
C ASN A 917 0.74 15.27 -38.53
N GLU A 918 1.06 16.51 -38.15
CA GLU A 918 2.23 17.24 -38.67
C GLU A 918 3.48 17.10 -37.80
N ILE A 919 3.35 16.83 -36.48
CA ILE A 919 4.49 16.78 -35.53
C ILE A 919 5.62 15.81 -35.91
N SER A 920 5.29 14.72 -36.61
CA SER A 920 6.24 13.69 -37.03
C SER A 920 6.96 14.03 -38.34
N LEU A 921 6.47 15.05 -39.06
CA LEU A 921 6.98 15.51 -40.36
C LEU A 921 7.66 16.89 -40.26
N LEU A 922 7.34 17.67 -39.23
CA LEU A 922 7.90 18.99 -39.00
C LEU A 922 9.25 18.94 -38.27
N PRO A 923 10.22 19.80 -38.67
CA PRO A 923 11.42 20.04 -37.88
C PRO A 923 11.07 20.82 -36.59
N PRO A 924 11.94 20.83 -35.56
CA PRO A 924 11.64 21.40 -34.25
C PRO A 924 11.23 22.87 -34.27
N GLU A 925 11.75 23.66 -35.20
CA GLU A 925 11.40 25.07 -35.42
C GLU A 925 9.93 25.23 -35.83
N GLY A 926 9.37 24.24 -36.52
CA GLY A 926 7.98 24.19 -36.97
C GLY A 926 6.97 23.95 -35.84
N TYR A 927 7.39 23.40 -34.69
CA TYR A 927 6.47 23.10 -33.57
C TYR A 927 5.78 24.36 -33.02
N ILE A 928 6.46 25.51 -33.08
CA ILE A 928 5.89 26.81 -32.68
C ILE A 928 4.66 27.17 -33.53
N LEU A 929 4.67 26.84 -34.83
CA LEU A 929 3.58 27.18 -35.74
C LEU A 929 2.30 26.39 -35.42
N VAL A 930 2.42 25.07 -35.23
CA VAL A 930 1.26 24.21 -34.92
C VAL A 930 0.70 24.48 -33.52
N VAL A 931 1.55 24.70 -32.51
CA VAL A 931 1.09 25.07 -31.16
C VAL A 931 0.47 26.48 -31.13
N LYS A 932 0.99 27.42 -31.93
CA LYS A 932 0.38 28.75 -32.10
C LYS A 932 -1.01 28.66 -32.72
N ASN A 933 -1.23 27.77 -33.69
CA ASN A 933 -2.56 27.56 -34.27
C ASN A 933 -3.56 27.04 -33.22
N VAL A 934 -3.15 26.06 -32.39
CA VAL A 934 -3.96 25.57 -31.26
C VAL A 934 -4.30 26.71 -30.28
N GLY A 935 -3.32 27.55 -29.91
CA GLY A 935 -3.54 28.71 -29.03
C GLY A 935 -4.45 29.79 -29.64
N LEU A 936 -4.44 29.97 -30.96
CA LEU A 936 -5.35 30.89 -31.66
C LEU A 936 -6.80 30.35 -31.65
N SER A 937 -7.00 29.05 -31.90
CA SER A 937 -8.33 28.43 -31.78
C SER A 937 -8.87 28.50 -30.35
N LEU A 938 -8.03 28.25 -29.34
CA LEU A 938 -8.44 28.38 -27.94
C LEU A 938 -8.85 29.81 -27.58
N ARG A 939 -8.13 30.83 -28.08
CA ARG A 939 -8.49 32.23 -27.85
C ARG A 939 -9.87 32.58 -28.44
N LYS A 940 -10.20 32.07 -29.62
CA LYS A 940 -11.53 32.23 -30.22
C LYS A 940 -12.61 31.57 -29.36
N LEU A 941 -12.35 30.34 -28.89
CA LEU A 941 -13.26 29.61 -28.00
C LEU A 941 -13.55 30.39 -26.73
N ILE A 942 -12.51 30.83 -26.01
CA ILE A 942 -12.65 31.63 -24.78
C ILE A 942 -13.48 32.89 -25.06
N GLY A 943 -13.17 33.64 -26.13
CA GLY A 943 -13.93 34.84 -26.51
C GLY A 943 -15.42 34.56 -26.76
N SER A 944 -15.76 33.48 -27.49
CA SER A 944 -17.17 33.11 -27.70
C SER A 944 -17.90 32.65 -26.42
N VAL A 945 -17.16 32.18 -25.41
CA VAL A 945 -17.71 31.84 -24.10
C VAL A 945 -17.89 33.10 -23.25
N ASP A 946 -16.95 34.04 -23.31
CA ASP A 946 -17.04 35.35 -22.63
C ASP A 946 -18.22 36.20 -23.15
N GLU A 947 -18.59 36.07 -24.42
CA GLU A 947 -19.77 36.72 -25.01
C GLU A 947 -21.10 36.19 -24.43
N ILE A 948 -21.19 34.89 -24.10
CA ILE A 948 -22.42 34.28 -23.55
C ILE A 948 -22.45 34.28 -22.01
N LEU A 949 -21.29 34.36 -21.35
CA LEU A 949 -21.16 34.31 -19.88
C LEU A 949 -22.08 35.30 -19.13
N PRO A 950 -22.31 36.55 -19.60
CA PRO A 950 -23.22 37.50 -18.96
C PRO A 950 -24.70 37.11 -19.01
N ILE A 951 -25.07 36.18 -19.91
CA ILE A 951 -26.46 35.73 -20.15
C ILE A 951 -26.77 34.47 -19.32
N LEU A 952 -25.74 33.70 -18.94
CA LEU A 952 -25.89 32.43 -18.20
C LEU A 952 -26.16 32.62 -16.69
N PRO A 953 -26.70 31.61 -15.97
CA PRO A 953 -27.02 31.71 -14.54
C PRO A 953 -25.77 31.89 -13.68
N ALA A 954 -25.86 32.70 -12.62
CA ALA A 954 -24.70 33.08 -11.80
C ALA A 954 -23.95 31.88 -11.17
N ALA A 955 -24.65 30.79 -10.84
CA ALA A 955 -24.03 29.57 -10.31
C ALA A 955 -23.11 28.89 -11.34
N SER A 956 -23.55 28.80 -12.60
CA SER A 956 -22.82 28.17 -13.70
C SER A 956 -21.63 29.00 -14.19
N ARG A 957 -21.64 30.33 -13.99
CA ARG A 957 -20.51 31.21 -14.37
C ARG A 957 -19.22 30.83 -13.67
N THR A 958 -19.26 30.61 -12.36
CA THR A 958 -18.09 30.20 -11.57
C THR A 958 -17.47 28.88 -12.03
N GLU A 959 -18.28 27.97 -12.54
CA GLU A 959 -17.83 26.68 -13.09
C GLU A 959 -17.18 26.87 -14.46
N ILE A 960 -17.84 27.61 -15.36
CA ILE A 960 -17.35 27.93 -16.71
C ILE A 960 -16.04 28.74 -16.65
N GLU A 961 -15.95 29.75 -15.77
CA GLU A 961 -14.71 30.50 -15.52
C GLU A 961 -13.58 29.62 -14.95
N GLY A 962 -13.92 28.61 -14.14
CA GLY A 962 -12.99 27.61 -13.64
C GLY A 962 -12.38 26.80 -14.78
N THR A 963 -13.23 26.32 -15.69
CA THR A 963 -12.80 25.55 -16.88
C THR A 963 -12.04 26.41 -17.91
N GLN A 964 -12.40 27.69 -18.08
CA GLN A 964 -11.59 28.64 -18.86
C GLN A 964 -10.18 28.83 -18.26
N LYS A 965 -10.05 28.91 -16.93
CA LYS A 965 -8.74 28.99 -16.25
C LYS A 965 -7.94 27.70 -16.41
N LEU A 966 -8.59 26.54 -16.39
CA LEU A 966 -7.98 25.24 -16.67
C LEU A 966 -7.39 25.20 -18.09
N LEU A 967 -8.16 25.56 -19.12
CA LEU A 967 -7.68 25.56 -20.51
C LEU A 967 -6.47 26.49 -20.76
N ASN A 968 -6.42 27.64 -20.08
CA ASN A 968 -5.25 28.51 -20.14
C ASN A 968 -4.00 27.87 -19.51
N LYS A 969 -4.17 27.09 -18.43
CA LYS A 969 -3.10 26.29 -17.81
C LYS A 969 -2.66 25.14 -18.72
N ASP A 970 -3.59 24.46 -19.40
CA ASP A 970 -3.27 23.36 -20.31
C ASP A 970 -2.54 23.83 -21.57
N LEU A 971 -2.90 25.01 -22.10
CA LEU A 971 -2.13 25.65 -23.16
C LEU A 971 -0.71 26.02 -22.69
N ALA A 972 -0.56 26.46 -21.44
CA ALA A 972 0.77 26.72 -20.86
C ALA A 972 1.61 25.43 -20.70
N ASP A 973 1.01 24.31 -20.29
CA ASP A 973 1.72 23.02 -20.27
C ASP A 973 2.09 22.56 -21.70
N LEU A 974 1.17 22.66 -22.66
CA LEU A 974 1.47 22.37 -24.07
C LEU A 974 2.66 23.19 -24.61
N ILE A 975 2.73 24.48 -24.29
CA ILE A 975 3.86 25.35 -24.64
C ILE A 975 5.16 24.91 -23.94
N ASN A 976 5.09 24.47 -22.69
CA ASN A 976 6.25 23.95 -21.96
C ASN A 976 6.73 22.61 -22.53
N LYS A 977 5.82 21.69 -22.88
CA LYS A 977 6.16 20.42 -23.56
C LYS A 977 6.73 20.65 -24.96
N MET A 978 6.22 21.62 -25.69
CA MET A 978 6.78 22.06 -26.98
C MET A 978 8.22 22.55 -26.82
N ARG A 979 8.50 23.45 -25.86
CA ARG A 979 9.86 23.92 -25.57
C ARG A 979 10.81 22.78 -25.18
N LEU A 980 10.33 21.83 -24.37
CA LEU A 980 11.11 20.65 -23.99
C LEU A 980 11.43 19.75 -25.20
N ALA A 981 10.48 19.57 -26.11
CA ALA A 981 10.67 18.83 -27.37
C ALA A 981 11.64 19.54 -28.33
N GLN A 982 11.65 20.88 -28.37
CA GLN A 982 12.64 21.63 -29.12
C GLN A 982 14.05 21.49 -28.53
N GLN A 983 14.19 21.61 -27.20
CA GLN A 983 15.48 21.48 -26.51
C GLN A 983 16.08 20.08 -26.61
N ASN A 984 15.24 19.04 -26.66
CA ASN A 984 15.65 17.63 -26.72
C ASN A 984 15.58 17.02 -28.13
N ALA A 985 15.38 17.83 -29.17
CA ALA A 985 15.15 17.34 -30.53
C ALA A 985 16.26 16.41 -31.07
N VAL A 986 17.50 16.62 -30.64
CA VAL A 986 18.71 15.87 -31.04
C VAL A 986 19.16 14.81 -30.03
N THR A 987 18.40 14.58 -28.96
CA THR A 987 18.73 13.57 -27.93
C THR A 987 17.89 12.30 -28.11
N SER A 988 18.27 11.22 -27.44
CA SER A 988 17.48 9.97 -27.40
C SER A 988 16.09 10.14 -26.78
N LEU A 989 15.80 11.28 -26.16
CA LEU A 989 14.50 11.62 -25.57
C LEU A 989 13.56 12.36 -26.54
N SER A 990 13.98 12.62 -27.79
CA SER A 990 13.22 13.39 -28.79
C SER A 990 11.79 12.84 -28.99
N GLU A 991 11.65 11.53 -29.22
CA GLU A 991 10.33 10.89 -29.41
C GLU A 991 9.46 10.90 -28.14
N GLU A 992 10.05 10.74 -26.95
CA GLU A 992 9.31 10.83 -25.69
C GLU A 992 8.82 12.26 -25.43
N CYS A 993 9.61 13.28 -25.77
CA CYS A 993 9.19 14.68 -25.65
C CYS A 993 8.07 15.03 -26.65
N LYS A 994 8.12 14.51 -27.89
CA LYS A 994 7.00 14.61 -28.85
C LYS A 994 5.74 13.91 -28.30
N ARG A 995 5.88 12.72 -27.72
CA ARG A 995 4.77 11.99 -27.08
C ARG A 995 4.13 12.80 -25.96
N GLN A 996 4.91 13.44 -25.10
CA GLN A 996 4.39 14.32 -24.03
C GLN A 996 3.69 15.57 -24.57
N MET A 997 4.21 16.19 -25.64
CA MET A 997 3.53 17.30 -26.33
C MET A 997 2.17 16.85 -26.91
N LEU A 998 2.10 15.65 -27.50
CA LEU A 998 0.85 15.07 -27.97
C LEU A 998 -0.14 14.82 -26.83
N THR A 999 0.31 14.26 -25.71
CA THR A 999 -0.54 14.05 -24.52
C THR A 999 -1.12 15.37 -24.01
N ALA A 1000 -0.30 16.42 -23.85
CA ALA A 1000 -0.79 17.74 -23.43
C ALA A 1000 -1.81 18.34 -24.40
N SER A 1001 -1.58 18.19 -25.72
CA SER A 1001 -2.54 18.65 -26.74
C SER A 1001 -3.87 17.89 -26.70
N HIS A 1002 -3.85 16.60 -26.36
CA HIS A 1002 -5.05 15.79 -26.22
C HIS A 1002 -5.86 16.17 -24.97
N THR A 1003 -5.20 16.42 -23.83
CA THR A 1003 -5.86 16.93 -22.61
C THR A 1003 -6.61 18.23 -22.91
N LEU A 1004 -5.94 19.21 -23.54
CA LEU A 1004 -6.57 20.48 -23.93
C LEU A 1004 -7.84 20.30 -24.79
N ALA A 1005 -7.86 19.30 -25.69
CA ALA A 1005 -9.02 19.00 -26.52
C ALA A 1005 -10.16 18.34 -25.73
N VAL A 1006 -9.85 17.52 -24.73
CA VAL A 1006 -10.84 16.91 -23.81
C VAL A 1006 -11.46 17.98 -22.92
N ASP A 1007 -10.65 18.85 -22.32
CA ASP A 1007 -11.16 19.90 -21.44
C ASP A 1007 -11.93 21.00 -22.20
N ALA A 1008 -11.64 21.20 -23.49
CA ALA A 1008 -12.43 22.06 -24.35
C ALA A 1008 -13.82 21.47 -24.65
N LYS A 1009 -13.93 20.13 -24.71
CA LYS A 1009 -15.22 19.45 -24.75
C LYS A 1009 -15.94 19.56 -23.41
N ASN A 1010 -15.24 19.39 -22.29
CA ASN A 1010 -15.82 19.57 -20.95
C ASN A 1010 -16.39 21.00 -20.76
N LEU A 1011 -15.72 22.02 -21.31
CA LEU A 1011 -16.24 23.40 -21.35
C LEU A 1011 -17.56 23.50 -22.16
N LEU A 1012 -17.64 22.84 -23.31
CA LEU A 1012 -18.86 22.80 -24.14
C LEU A 1012 -20.01 22.13 -23.39
N ASP A 1013 -19.76 20.97 -22.79
CA ASP A 1013 -20.77 20.21 -22.05
C ASP A 1013 -21.30 21.05 -20.84
N ALA A 1014 -20.43 21.77 -20.14
CA ALA A 1014 -20.82 22.70 -19.06
C ALA A 1014 -21.60 23.94 -19.57
N VAL A 1015 -21.18 24.52 -20.70
CA VAL A 1015 -21.89 25.63 -21.37
C VAL A 1015 -23.28 25.19 -21.83
N ASP A 1016 -23.42 23.98 -22.39
CA ASP A 1016 -24.70 23.46 -22.85
C ASP A 1016 -25.64 23.16 -21.67
N GLN A 1017 -25.12 22.59 -20.57
CA GLN A 1017 -25.88 22.43 -19.34
C GLN A 1017 -26.38 23.77 -18.77
N ALA A 1018 -25.54 24.82 -18.83
CA ALA A 1018 -25.93 26.17 -18.44
C ALA A 1018 -26.97 26.81 -19.38
N LYS A 1019 -26.85 26.61 -20.70
CA LYS A 1019 -27.85 27.03 -21.71
C LYS A 1019 -29.20 26.37 -21.45
N VAL A 1020 -29.22 25.06 -21.14
CA VAL A 1020 -30.43 24.30 -20.79
C VAL A 1020 -31.07 24.86 -19.51
N GLN A 1021 -30.28 25.07 -18.44
CA GLN A 1021 -30.78 25.66 -17.19
C GLN A 1021 -31.35 27.08 -17.36
N ALA A 1022 -30.86 27.84 -18.35
CA ALA A 1022 -31.33 29.18 -18.66
C ALA A 1022 -32.52 29.24 -19.62
N ASN A 1023 -33.05 28.09 -20.09
CA ASN A 1023 -34.05 28.00 -21.16
C ASN A 1023 -33.62 28.70 -22.48
N LEU A 1024 -32.32 28.78 -22.76
CA LEU A 1024 -31.77 29.44 -23.96
C LEU A 1024 -31.65 28.51 -25.18
N VAL A 1025 -32.22 27.30 -25.10
CA VAL A 1025 -32.05 26.23 -26.09
C VAL A 1025 -33.22 26.18 -27.06
N LYS A 1026 -32.92 26.27 -28.35
CA LYS A 1026 -33.81 25.73 -29.40
C LYS A 1026 -33.65 24.22 -29.43
N LEU A 1027 -34.71 23.50 -29.04
CA LEU A 1027 -34.81 22.07 -29.26
C LEU A 1027 -35.09 21.81 -30.74
N CYS A 1028 -34.46 20.79 -31.33
CA CYS A 1028 -34.88 20.29 -32.63
C CYS A 1028 -36.31 19.74 -32.52
N LEU A 1029 -37.24 20.30 -33.28
CA LEU A 1029 -38.50 19.64 -33.59
C LEU A 1029 -38.21 18.55 -34.63
N GLU A 1030 -38.54 17.30 -34.30
CA GLU A 1030 -38.55 16.16 -35.24
C GLU A 1030 -39.78 16.22 -36.16
#